data_AF-A0A1Y5FG51-F1
#
_entry.id   AF-A0A1Y5FG51-F1
#
_cell.length_a   1.000
_cell.length_b   1.000
_cell.length_c   1.000
_cell.angle_alpha   90.00
_cell.angle_beta   90.00
_cell.angle_gamma   90.00
#
_symmetry.space_group_name_H-M   'P 1'
#
loop_
_entity.id
_entity.type
_entity.pdbx_description
1 polymer ?
#
loop_
_entity_poly.entity_id
_entity_poly.type
_entity_poly.pdbx_seq_one_letter_code
_entity_poly.pdbx_strand_id
1 'polypeptide(L)'
;MDELKRNGTFKKSLSKQTYYKSALVVMALCLTSCVPSQSGGSKKSSGASGVTNTSSTVGVGYGRVLHDNPIILSGNANLSQDTNLNTLLKQGQDYVTSNQYLQESCGSLPFCFEVKKDKFTALHQASDGKWGFHTSTNEFNQVQMFTHMNWIIDKYNSDLFNVHDQYYGLSPSGLQTSLPSTLYLNNAFWDSTRPLRGYAVCDDLPNNAFFSPSDYSICLGFDSIYTNVKFVQDPTTLYHEIGHAFVANALNFRNNAAGTVSIDSSLGYFSYDEGKAINEGIADYFSYYMTGRTHMGEWAQGRFLNLSRPMSESDALHAPGLSETVTGRLSYPTYLGYDPNEPTLVQEEIHYAGQIMSHFLVAFTKDLEVACSFSNSAARSYTFKLLMESLAYLGDFTSTGIEGFAAGSVNHSFENGREWLQKNKPITFRRFSQAFARFTKSSLATDPALCNFNVYNIQRLEQLLDNYGLLLFKNYDMNGSRSIVETIQKVQDLNRQKTVLIKKNQLFTDIRPSTSSAFVFDSYTDMNEAAKALTGGFIDGTLSSTIFENGNLKYNNGNGQISPGELVGVLINLYNNSNSVMSGVRILANDWDHMDSGQACNNLSDNFPSSSQGGISTASCSTEALENGAGTDPESVDPVCFFQDSSSGSAIWVSQETFMASKAIEESECLGGIGNKKDCLVRSPKGADVGWYSKIDPKKTWAETFQDADGNNQFKASNIFFLEISPSIPPGTTINCRLRATFTNCEDCHNITSTATGNTYTPNVHTPFEQNGDEYKDYKYSGADPYQIINYQFTVID
;
A
#
# COMPACT_ATOMS: atom_id res chain seq x y z
N MET A 1 18.16 16.82 0.95
CA MET A 1 17.46 17.72 1.88
C MET A 1 16.55 18.65 1.13
N ASP A 2 15.34 18.28 0.74
CA ASP A 2 14.67 17.00 0.52
C ASP A 2 13.43 17.50 -0.24
N GLU A 3 13.67 17.89 -1.51
CA GLU A 3 12.61 18.31 -2.43
C GLU A 3 11.47 17.30 -2.30
N LEU A 4 10.31 17.77 -1.85
CA LEU A 4 9.03 17.18 -2.19
C LEU A 4 9.00 15.65 -2.04
N LYS A 5 8.51 15.18 -0.90
CA LYS A 5 7.17 14.57 -0.89
C LYS A 5 6.86 13.83 -2.19
N ARG A 6 7.07 12.51 -2.16
CA ARG A 6 6.10 11.52 -2.66
C ARG A 6 5.13 12.07 -3.71
N ASN A 7 5.59 12.30 -4.93
CA ASN A 7 4.77 12.33 -6.15
C ASN A 7 5.75 12.35 -7.31
N GLY A 8 5.84 11.23 -8.03
CA GLY A 8 6.65 11.12 -9.24
C GLY A 8 6.01 11.91 -10.38
N THR A 9 6.14 13.23 -10.39
CA THR A 9 5.73 14.06 -11.52
C THR A 9 6.83 14.12 -12.58
N PHE A 10 6.55 13.62 -13.78
CA PHE A 10 7.22 14.05 -15.00
C PHE A 10 6.59 15.39 -15.47
N LYS A 11 7.42 16.39 -15.81
CA LYS A 11 7.26 17.81 -15.42
C LYS A 11 6.24 18.72 -16.18
N LYS A 12 5.90 19.80 -15.45
CA LYS A 12 5.63 21.22 -15.82
C LYS A 12 4.27 21.65 -16.43
N SER A 13 3.34 22.03 -15.56
CA SER A 13 2.73 23.36 -15.63
C SER A 13 2.66 23.97 -14.22
N LEU A 14 3.32 25.13 -14.04
CA LEU A 14 3.29 25.90 -12.81
C LEU A 14 2.04 26.78 -12.85
N SER A 15 0.89 26.20 -12.53
CA SER A 15 -0.31 26.98 -12.19
C SER A 15 -0.18 27.46 -10.75
N LYS A 16 0.38 28.66 -10.56
CA LYS A 16 0.23 29.42 -9.32
C LYS A 16 -1.26 29.78 -9.16
N GLN A 17 -2.07 28.92 -8.57
CA GLN A 17 -3.36 29.36 -8.04
C GLN A 17 -3.17 29.86 -6.61
N THR A 18 -2.73 31.11 -6.53
CA THR A 18 -2.85 31.93 -5.33
C THR A 18 -4.31 32.28 -5.12
N TYR A 19 -5.01 31.62 -4.19
CA TYR A 19 -6.31 32.11 -3.73
C TYR A 19 -6.12 33.03 -2.52
N TYR A 20 -5.97 34.33 -2.80
CA TYR A 20 -6.37 35.37 -1.85
C TYR A 20 -7.89 35.51 -1.92
N LYS A 21 -8.62 35.19 -0.85
CA LYS A 21 -9.91 35.85 -0.58
C LYS A 21 -10.06 36.22 0.88
N SER A 22 -9.95 37.53 1.09
CA SER A 22 -10.33 38.27 2.27
C SER A 22 -11.81 38.11 2.62
N ALA A 23 -12.08 38.27 3.90
CA ALA A 23 -13.36 38.22 4.58
C ALA A 23 -14.48 39.08 3.97
N LEU A 24 -15.71 38.56 3.99
CA LEU A 24 -16.89 39.11 4.68
C LEU A 24 -18.15 38.33 4.25
N VAL A 25 -18.96 37.86 5.19
CA VAL A 25 -20.40 38.19 5.33
C VAL A 25 -20.97 37.48 6.57
N VAL A 26 -21.88 38.21 7.23
CA VAL A 26 -22.49 38.05 8.54
C VAL A 26 -23.86 37.34 8.45
N MET A 27 -24.14 36.45 9.43
CA MET A 27 -25.46 35.96 9.94
C MET A 27 -26.50 35.34 8.96
N ALA A 28 -27.41 34.44 9.34
CA ALA A 28 -27.66 33.54 10.48
C ALA A 28 -28.92 32.69 10.14
N LEU A 29 -29.13 31.63 10.95
CA LEU A 29 -30.40 30.97 11.34
C LEU A 29 -30.69 29.55 10.84
N CYS A 30 -30.51 28.62 11.79
CA CYS A 30 -31.40 27.52 12.23
C CYS A 30 -31.97 26.52 11.21
N LEU A 31 -31.67 25.23 11.38
CA LEU A 31 -32.44 24.28 12.22
C LEU A 31 -31.71 22.93 12.36
N THR A 32 -32.09 22.22 13.42
CA THR A 32 -31.50 21.08 14.12
C THR A 32 -31.75 19.70 13.50
N SER A 33 -30.81 18.76 13.66
CA SER A 33 -31.09 17.39 14.20
C SER A 33 -29.84 16.53 14.44
N CYS A 34 -29.79 15.95 15.65
CA CYS A 34 -29.17 14.66 16.05
C CYS A 34 -27.64 14.49 16.02
N VAL A 35 -26.97 15.02 17.04
CA VAL A 35 -25.65 14.56 17.54
C VAL A 35 -25.88 13.46 18.59
N PRO A 36 -25.23 12.28 18.52
CA PRO A 36 -25.23 11.34 19.64
C PRO A 36 -24.22 11.78 20.72
N SER A 37 -24.75 12.00 21.93
CA SER A 37 -24.11 11.91 23.25
C SER A 37 -22.67 12.43 23.43
N GLN A 38 -22.53 13.72 23.70
CA GLN A 38 -21.36 14.30 24.35
C GLN A 38 -21.37 14.00 25.86
N SER A 39 -20.33 13.33 26.38
CA SER A 39 -19.99 13.41 27.80
C SER A 39 -19.54 14.84 28.12
N GLY A 40 -20.19 15.45 29.12
CA GLY A 40 -20.20 16.89 29.34
C GLY A 40 -18.84 17.58 29.49
N GLY A 41 -18.60 18.57 28.63
CA GLY A 41 -17.64 19.65 28.84
C GLY A 41 -18.41 20.96 29.07
N SER A 42 -18.37 21.47 30.29
CA SER A 42 -18.93 22.78 30.66
C SER A 42 -18.29 23.91 29.84
N LYS A 43 -19.12 24.71 29.14
CA LYS A 43 -18.72 25.96 28.47
C LYS A 43 -17.92 26.86 29.42
N LYS A 44 -16.64 27.13 29.12
CA LYS A 44 -15.85 28.17 29.81
C LYS A 44 -15.83 29.46 28.99
N SER A 45 -16.05 30.56 29.70
CA SER A 45 -16.13 31.93 29.19
C SER A 45 -14.83 32.43 28.55
N SER A 46 -14.98 33.28 27.53
CA SER A 46 -13.97 33.93 26.69
C SER A 46 -13.07 34.97 27.40
N GLY A 47 -12.50 34.64 28.56
CA GLY A 47 -11.62 35.56 29.30
C GLY A 47 -10.73 34.95 30.38
N ALA A 48 -10.56 33.63 30.42
CA ALA A 48 -9.70 32.99 31.43
C ALA A 48 -8.23 32.98 30.98
N SER A 49 -7.31 33.41 31.86
CA SER A 49 -5.89 33.08 31.74
C SER A 49 -5.76 31.56 31.71
N GLY A 50 -5.15 30.99 30.66
CA GLY A 50 -4.96 29.53 30.53
C GLY A 50 -4.21 28.91 31.72
N VAL A 51 -4.19 27.59 31.78
CA VAL A 51 -3.46 26.88 32.85
C VAL A 51 -1.96 27.17 32.67
N THR A 52 -1.32 27.72 33.70
CA THR A 52 0.15 27.89 33.69
C THR A 52 0.79 26.51 33.67
N ASN A 53 1.56 26.21 32.61
CA ASN A 53 2.29 24.96 32.45
C ASN A 53 3.80 25.21 32.49
N THR A 54 4.38 25.15 33.67
CA THR A 54 5.83 25.32 33.92
C THR A 54 6.32 24.25 34.88
N SER A 55 7.63 23.99 34.95
CA SER A 55 8.21 23.02 35.89
C SER A 55 7.82 23.29 37.35
N SER A 56 7.63 24.55 37.74
CA SER A 56 7.16 24.92 39.08
C SER A 56 5.71 24.51 39.41
N THR A 57 4.91 24.13 38.41
CA THR A 57 3.46 23.87 38.54
C THR A 57 3.07 22.39 38.43
N VAL A 58 4.05 21.50 38.32
CA VAL A 58 3.88 20.05 38.19
C VAL A 58 4.80 19.30 39.17
N GLY A 59 4.46 18.05 39.46
CA GLY A 59 5.29 17.13 40.22
C GLY A 59 6.44 16.54 39.38
N VAL A 60 7.41 15.92 40.07
CA VAL A 60 8.47 15.13 39.42
C VAL A 60 7.84 13.97 38.65
N GLY A 61 8.20 13.83 37.38
CA GLY A 61 7.68 12.86 36.43
C GLY A 61 6.39 13.29 35.71
N TYR A 62 5.87 14.48 36.01
CA TYR A 62 4.59 14.95 35.48
C TYR A 62 4.73 16.18 34.57
N GLY A 63 3.77 16.33 33.66
CA GLY A 63 3.57 17.47 32.77
C GLY A 63 2.09 17.78 32.59
N ARG A 64 1.75 18.62 31.62
CA ARG A 64 0.37 18.77 31.11
C ARG A 64 0.43 18.81 29.61
N VAL A 65 -0.44 18.03 28.96
CA VAL A 65 -0.52 17.87 27.50
C VAL A 65 -1.93 18.17 27.00
N LEU A 66 -2.07 18.40 25.69
CA LEU A 66 -3.38 18.48 25.04
C LEU A 66 -3.90 17.05 24.84
N HIS A 67 -4.96 16.66 25.57
CA HIS A 67 -5.50 15.29 25.51
C HIS A 67 -6.18 14.96 24.17
N ASP A 68 -6.54 15.98 23.40
CA ASP A 68 -7.10 15.87 22.05
C ASP A 68 -6.68 17.11 21.24
N ASN A 69 -7.04 17.19 19.97
CA ASN A 69 -6.69 18.34 19.15
C ASN A 69 -7.46 19.62 19.58
N PRO A 70 -6.91 20.81 19.28
CA PRO A 70 -7.51 22.08 19.68
C PRO A 70 -8.96 22.31 19.23
N ILE A 71 -9.36 21.79 18.06
CA ILE A 71 -10.75 21.92 17.58
C ILE A 71 -11.71 21.18 18.52
N ILE A 72 -11.36 19.95 18.88
CA ILE A 72 -12.17 19.12 19.78
C ILE A 72 -12.16 19.69 21.20
N LEU A 73 -11.00 20.07 21.74
CA LEU A 73 -10.89 20.61 23.10
C LEU A 73 -11.62 21.95 23.28
N SER A 74 -11.67 22.78 22.23
CA SER A 74 -12.36 24.07 22.27
C SER A 74 -13.85 23.98 21.93
N GLY A 75 -14.27 22.93 21.21
CA GLY A 75 -15.60 22.83 20.62
C GLY A 75 -15.85 23.86 19.50
N ASN A 76 -14.79 24.39 18.87
CA ASN A 76 -14.86 25.42 17.85
C ASN A 76 -14.14 25.00 16.56
N ALA A 77 -14.90 24.60 15.54
CA ALA A 77 -14.36 24.24 14.22
C ALA A 77 -13.63 25.40 13.51
N ASN A 78 -13.90 26.65 13.87
CA ASN A 78 -13.30 27.84 13.28
C ASN A 78 -12.19 28.43 14.16
N LEU A 79 -11.58 27.63 15.05
CA LEU A 79 -10.54 28.09 15.95
C LEU A 79 -9.42 28.83 15.20
N SER A 80 -8.94 29.94 15.75
CA SER A 80 -7.86 30.73 15.17
C SER A 80 -6.51 30.08 15.45
N GLN A 81 -5.60 30.19 14.48
CA GLN A 81 -4.19 29.82 14.61
C GLN A 81 -3.50 30.49 15.81
N ASP A 82 -3.94 31.67 16.24
CA ASP A 82 -3.34 32.45 17.32
C ASP A 82 -3.92 32.11 18.71
N THR A 83 -4.74 31.06 18.81
CA THR A 83 -5.35 30.65 20.07
C THR A 83 -4.29 30.27 21.11
N ASN A 84 -4.42 30.82 22.31
CA ASN A 84 -3.59 30.40 23.45
C ASN A 84 -3.96 28.97 23.88
N LEU A 85 -3.19 27.98 23.42
CA LEU A 85 -3.44 26.56 23.69
C LEU A 85 -3.37 26.18 25.18
N ASN A 86 -2.71 26.98 26.05
CA ASN A 86 -2.75 26.74 27.49
C ASN A 86 -4.18 26.80 28.08
N THR A 87 -5.10 27.48 27.39
CA THR A 87 -6.52 27.51 27.79
C THR A 87 -7.23 26.18 27.58
N LEU A 88 -6.66 25.28 26.77
CA LEU A 88 -7.18 23.97 26.42
C LEU A 88 -6.56 22.83 27.25
N LEU A 89 -5.52 23.13 28.04
CA LEU A 89 -4.93 22.16 28.97
C LEU A 89 -5.88 21.87 30.14
N LYS A 90 -5.90 20.61 30.60
CA LYS A 90 -6.57 20.23 31.85
C LYS A 90 -5.82 20.82 33.06
N GLN A 91 -6.54 21.05 34.16
CA GLN A 91 -5.91 21.53 35.41
C GLN A 91 -5.05 20.44 36.07
N GLY A 92 -5.48 19.18 35.94
CA GLY A 92 -4.70 18.01 36.36
C GLY A 92 -3.37 17.90 35.62
N GLN A 93 -2.45 17.14 36.19
CA GLN A 93 -1.17 16.81 35.58
C GLN A 93 -1.20 15.38 35.06
N ASP A 94 -0.45 15.12 34.00
CA ASP A 94 -0.31 13.81 33.35
C ASP A 94 1.07 13.24 33.68
N TYR A 95 1.14 11.95 33.99
CA TYR A 95 2.43 11.27 34.11
C TYR A 95 3.07 11.22 32.72
N VAL A 96 4.32 11.68 32.63
CA VAL A 96 5.10 11.69 31.39
C VAL A 96 6.12 10.55 31.45
N THR A 97 7.16 10.69 32.28
CA THR A 97 8.14 9.63 32.54
C THR A 97 8.94 9.98 33.78
N SER A 98 9.45 8.96 34.49
CA SER A 98 10.47 9.11 35.54
C SER A 98 11.89 9.16 35.00
N ASN A 99 12.08 8.92 33.70
CA ASN A 99 13.39 8.93 33.07
C ASN A 99 13.95 10.36 32.98
N GLN A 100 15.27 10.47 32.94
CA GLN A 100 15.95 11.76 32.77
C GLN A 100 15.77 12.35 31.36
N TYR A 101 15.46 11.50 30.39
CA TYR A 101 15.23 11.83 28.98
C TYR A 101 13.85 11.33 28.54
N LEU A 102 13.31 11.92 27.47
CA LEU A 102 12.09 11.46 26.81
C LEU A 102 12.34 10.18 25.99
N GLN A 103 12.56 9.07 26.69
CA GLN A 103 12.75 7.72 26.14
C GLN A 103 12.09 6.70 27.06
N GLU A 104 11.60 5.60 26.51
CA GLU A 104 10.91 4.57 27.30
C GLU A 104 11.20 3.14 26.81
N SER A 105 11.06 2.19 27.74
CA SER A 105 11.22 0.75 27.49
C SER A 105 9.92 0.08 27.05
N CYS A 106 10.00 -1.00 26.27
CA CYS A 106 8.85 -1.84 25.91
C CYS A 106 9.14 -3.28 26.32
N GLY A 107 8.73 -3.66 27.52
CA GLY A 107 8.99 -5.00 28.07
C GLY A 107 10.48 -5.26 28.23
N SER A 108 11.02 -6.23 27.51
CA SER A 108 12.44 -6.61 27.50
C SER A 108 13.34 -5.67 26.70
N LEU A 109 12.78 -4.79 25.87
CA LEU A 109 13.57 -3.82 25.10
C LEU A 109 13.86 -2.58 25.97
N PRO A 110 15.15 -2.29 26.28
CA PRO A 110 15.51 -1.23 27.21
C PRO A 110 15.11 0.16 26.71
N PHE A 111 15.12 0.38 25.39
CA PHE A 111 14.63 1.61 24.75
C PHE A 111 13.93 1.24 23.44
N CYS A 112 12.60 1.28 23.42
CA CYS A 112 11.81 0.98 22.22
C CYS A 112 11.38 2.24 21.47
N PHE A 113 11.25 3.38 22.15
CA PHE A 113 11.04 4.67 21.48
C PHE A 113 11.70 5.82 22.24
N GLU A 114 12.01 6.88 21.49
CA GLU A 114 12.57 8.14 22.03
C GLU A 114 11.98 9.35 21.29
N VAL A 115 11.95 10.51 21.94
CA VAL A 115 11.50 11.77 21.33
C VAL A 115 12.55 12.86 21.41
N LYS A 116 12.74 13.54 20.27
CA LYS A 116 13.62 14.69 20.08
C LYS A 116 12.84 15.83 19.44
N LYS A 117 13.41 17.04 19.48
CA LYS A 117 12.90 18.16 18.68
C LYS A 117 12.93 17.81 17.19
N ASP A 118 14.11 17.48 16.68
CA ASP A 118 14.39 17.15 15.29
C ASP A 118 15.57 16.16 15.20
N LYS A 119 15.98 15.78 13.98
CA LYS A 119 17.06 14.80 13.75
C LYS A 119 18.45 15.27 14.16
N PHE A 120 18.65 16.57 14.37
CA PHE A 120 19.93 17.18 14.70
C PHE A 120 20.07 17.52 16.19
N THR A 121 18.95 17.57 16.90
CA THR A 121 18.90 17.94 18.31
C THR A 121 19.12 16.73 19.21
N ALA A 122 19.93 16.90 20.25
CA ALA A 122 20.11 15.88 21.29
C ALA A 122 18.81 15.63 22.07
N LEU A 123 18.73 14.52 22.80
CA LEU A 123 17.59 14.24 23.68
C LEU A 123 17.41 15.36 24.71
N HIS A 124 16.16 15.80 24.88
CA HIS A 124 15.84 16.78 25.90
C HIS A 124 15.97 16.14 27.29
N GLN A 125 16.68 16.82 28.19
CA GLN A 125 16.99 16.37 29.54
C GLN A 125 16.22 17.20 30.56
N ALA A 126 15.44 16.55 31.44
CA ALA A 126 14.80 17.24 32.55
C ALA A 126 15.83 17.49 33.67
N SER A 127 16.07 18.76 34.00
CA SER A 127 17.05 19.16 35.03
C SER A 127 16.54 18.95 36.46
N ASP A 128 15.22 18.99 36.67
CA ASP A 128 14.54 18.76 37.95
C ASP A 128 13.53 17.59 37.90
N GLY A 129 13.55 16.83 36.80
CA GLY A 129 12.64 15.72 36.55
C GLY A 129 11.20 16.14 36.25
N LYS A 130 10.92 17.40 35.91
CA LYS A 130 9.57 17.91 35.68
C LYS A 130 9.36 18.31 34.22
N TRP A 131 8.18 18.02 33.69
CA TRP A 131 7.88 18.12 32.25
C TRP A 131 6.78 19.15 31.93
N GLY A 132 6.68 20.22 32.73
CA GLY A 132 5.73 21.31 32.52
C GLY A 132 6.31 22.42 31.65
N PHE A 133 5.74 22.66 30.46
CA PHE A 133 6.21 23.69 29.52
C PHE A 133 5.06 24.43 28.86
N HIS A 134 5.26 25.71 28.54
CA HIS A 134 4.24 26.53 27.90
C HIS A 134 3.94 26.00 26.49
N THR A 135 2.68 25.98 26.09
CA THR A 135 2.25 25.32 24.83
C THR A 135 2.85 25.87 23.53
N SER A 136 3.55 27.01 23.60
CA SER A 136 4.21 27.63 22.46
C SER A 136 5.68 27.24 22.29
N THR A 137 6.23 26.39 23.17
CA THR A 137 7.66 26.05 23.15
C THR A 137 7.93 24.68 22.53
N ASN A 138 9.16 24.45 22.09
CA ASN A 138 9.56 23.18 21.49
C ASN A 138 9.65 22.06 22.54
N GLU A 139 9.91 22.39 23.81
CA GLU A 139 9.89 21.45 24.92
C GLU A 139 8.48 20.91 25.15
N PHE A 140 7.46 21.78 25.08
CA PHE A 140 6.07 21.33 25.12
C PHE A 140 5.76 20.37 23.98
N ASN A 141 6.15 20.69 22.75
CA ASN A 141 5.93 19.81 21.59
C ASN A 141 6.58 18.43 21.77
N GLN A 142 7.79 18.37 22.34
CA GLN A 142 8.46 17.11 22.65
C GLN A 142 7.72 16.31 23.74
N VAL A 143 7.30 16.97 24.83
CA VAL A 143 6.52 16.32 25.90
C VAL A 143 5.16 15.85 25.40
N GLN A 144 4.49 16.64 24.56
CA GLN A 144 3.24 16.30 23.89
C GLN A 144 3.41 15.02 23.05
N MET A 145 4.38 15.00 22.14
CA MET A 145 4.64 13.83 21.29
C MET A 145 4.96 12.59 22.14
N PHE A 146 5.87 12.72 23.11
CA PHE A 146 6.30 11.60 23.95
C PHE A 146 5.13 11.01 24.73
N THR A 147 4.30 11.84 25.35
CA THR A 147 3.17 11.38 26.16
C THR A 147 2.14 10.63 25.30
N HIS A 148 1.83 11.14 24.11
CA HIS A 148 0.90 10.48 23.19
C HIS A 148 1.48 9.22 22.55
N MET A 149 2.78 9.21 22.21
CA MET A 149 3.50 7.99 21.80
C MET A 149 3.41 6.92 22.89
N ASN A 150 3.69 7.29 24.15
CA ASN A 150 3.61 6.36 25.27
C ASN A 150 2.20 5.75 25.39
N TRP A 151 1.15 6.57 25.37
CA TRP A 151 -0.23 6.07 25.49
C TRP A 151 -0.64 5.07 24.40
N ILE A 152 -0.32 5.34 23.13
CA ILE A 152 -0.69 4.42 22.05
C ILE A 152 0.21 3.19 22.01
N ILE A 153 1.50 3.32 22.30
CA ILE A 153 2.44 2.19 22.35
C ILE A 153 2.09 1.26 23.53
N ASP A 154 1.74 1.81 24.69
CA ASP A 154 1.26 1.02 25.84
C ASP A 154 -0.01 0.24 25.49
N LYS A 155 -0.97 0.88 24.82
CA LYS A 155 -2.21 0.23 24.39
C LYS A 155 -1.92 -0.87 23.36
N TYR A 156 -1.09 -0.58 22.36
CA TYR A 156 -0.67 -1.55 21.34
C TYR A 156 0.02 -2.77 21.97
N ASN A 157 1.01 -2.55 22.84
CA ASN A 157 1.75 -3.62 23.51
C ASN A 157 0.82 -4.47 24.39
N SER A 158 -0.10 -3.82 25.11
CA SER A 158 -1.07 -4.52 25.95
C SER A 158 -2.04 -5.36 25.13
N ASP A 159 -2.64 -4.79 24.08
CA ASP A 159 -3.57 -5.53 23.21
C ASP A 159 -2.85 -6.68 22.48
N LEU A 160 -1.65 -6.45 21.94
CA LEU A 160 -0.87 -7.49 21.26
C LEU A 160 -0.49 -8.63 22.21
N PHE A 161 -0.11 -8.30 23.46
CA PHE A 161 0.22 -9.30 24.47
C PHE A 161 -1.00 -10.13 24.82
N ASN A 162 -2.16 -9.50 25.01
CA ASN A 162 -3.42 -10.21 25.29
C ASN A 162 -3.80 -11.15 24.14
N VAL A 163 -3.58 -10.73 22.89
CA VAL A 163 -3.80 -11.58 21.71
C VAL A 163 -2.84 -12.76 21.71
N HIS A 164 -1.56 -12.55 21.96
CA HIS A 164 -0.56 -13.63 22.02
C HIS A 164 -0.84 -14.62 23.16
N ASP A 165 -1.18 -14.13 24.36
CA ASP A 165 -1.54 -14.94 25.52
C ASP A 165 -2.80 -15.79 25.27
N GLN A 166 -3.76 -15.29 24.46
CA GLN A 166 -4.91 -16.09 24.05
C GLN A 166 -4.52 -17.36 23.25
N TYR A 167 -3.42 -17.32 22.49
CA TYR A 167 -2.96 -18.46 21.69
C TYR A 167 -1.96 -19.35 22.43
N TYR A 168 -1.10 -18.77 23.27
CA TYR A 168 0.05 -19.46 23.86
C TYR A 168 0.12 -19.41 25.39
N GLY A 169 -0.84 -18.76 26.04
CA GLY A 169 -0.93 -18.63 27.49
C GLY A 169 -1.32 -19.93 28.20
N LEU A 170 -1.70 -19.81 29.47
CA LEU A 170 -2.01 -20.95 30.34
C LEU A 170 -3.23 -21.77 29.90
N SER A 171 -4.09 -21.22 29.05
CA SER A 171 -5.27 -21.88 28.51
C SER A 171 -5.42 -21.50 27.04
N PRO A 172 -4.62 -22.11 26.16
CA PRO A 172 -4.55 -21.73 24.75
C PRO A 172 -5.88 -22.01 24.06
N SER A 173 -6.34 -21.07 23.23
CA SER A 173 -7.64 -21.16 22.54
C SER A 173 -7.74 -22.28 21.49
N GLY A 174 -6.61 -22.83 21.04
CA GLY A 174 -6.56 -23.85 19.98
C GLY A 174 -6.89 -23.31 18.58
N LEU A 175 -7.11 -22.01 18.45
CA LEU A 175 -7.34 -21.32 17.18
C LEU A 175 -6.04 -21.21 16.38
N GLN A 176 -6.15 -21.21 15.05
CA GLN A 176 -5.02 -20.90 14.17
C GLN A 176 -4.64 -19.43 14.30
N THR A 177 -3.35 -19.14 14.29
CA THR A 177 -2.80 -17.78 14.35
C THR A 177 -1.62 -17.62 13.40
N SER A 178 -1.46 -16.43 12.84
CA SER A 178 -0.25 -16.02 12.10
C SER A 178 0.84 -15.45 13.02
N LEU A 179 0.51 -15.13 14.27
CA LEU A 179 1.48 -14.64 15.24
C LEU A 179 2.43 -15.78 15.65
N PRO A 180 3.76 -15.60 15.53
CA PRO A 180 4.71 -16.66 15.89
C PRO A 180 4.73 -16.86 17.41
N SER A 181 4.86 -18.12 17.87
CA SER A 181 4.98 -18.43 19.30
C SER A 181 6.17 -17.72 19.96
N THR A 182 7.24 -17.48 19.20
CA THR A 182 8.47 -16.80 19.63
C THR A 182 8.43 -15.28 19.55
N LEU A 183 7.28 -14.66 19.25
CA LEU A 183 7.13 -13.20 19.08
C LEU A 183 7.81 -12.39 20.20
N TYR A 184 7.49 -12.71 21.46
CA TYR A 184 8.05 -12.03 22.63
C TYR A 184 9.43 -12.55 23.03
N LEU A 185 9.72 -13.84 22.80
CA LEU A 185 11.03 -14.43 23.11
C LEU A 185 12.15 -13.77 22.29
N ASN A 186 11.86 -13.42 21.03
CA ASN A 186 12.82 -12.83 20.09
C ASN A 186 12.68 -11.31 19.94
N ASN A 187 11.86 -10.65 20.78
CA ASN A 187 11.55 -9.22 20.67
C ASN A 187 11.03 -8.79 19.28
N ALA A 188 10.36 -9.69 18.55
CA ALA A 188 9.96 -9.47 17.16
C ALA A 188 8.74 -8.53 16.99
N PHE A 189 8.18 -8.03 18.10
CA PHE A 189 7.07 -7.09 18.12
C PHE A 189 7.48 -5.62 17.90
N TRP A 190 8.79 -5.34 17.94
CA TRP A 190 9.43 -4.06 17.62
C TRP A 190 10.75 -4.30 16.86
N ASP A 191 11.29 -3.26 16.21
CA ASP A 191 12.67 -3.28 15.72
C ASP A 191 13.63 -3.38 16.92
N SER A 192 14.34 -4.51 17.04
CA SER A 192 15.28 -4.75 18.15
C SER A 192 16.65 -4.10 17.94
N THR A 193 16.91 -3.56 16.74
CA THR A 193 18.20 -2.94 16.38
C THR A 193 18.24 -1.44 16.69
N ARG A 194 17.06 -0.79 16.79
CA ARG A 194 16.94 0.65 17.04
C ARG A 194 15.57 1.04 17.60
N PRO A 195 15.49 2.09 18.43
CA PRO A 195 14.22 2.61 18.90
C PRO A 195 13.46 3.38 17.80
N LEU A 196 12.13 3.40 17.87
CA LEU A 196 11.28 4.31 17.10
C LEU A 196 11.56 5.75 17.52
N ARG A 197 12.07 6.57 16.60
CA ARG A 197 12.41 7.97 16.90
C ARG A 197 11.29 8.93 16.52
N GLY A 198 10.77 9.67 17.48
CA GLY A 198 9.83 10.75 17.25
C GLY A 198 10.52 12.12 17.16
N TYR A 199 10.31 12.83 16.06
CA TYR A 199 10.73 14.22 15.87
C TYR A 199 9.51 15.15 15.94
N ALA A 200 9.40 15.88 17.05
CA ALA A 200 8.21 16.66 17.37
C ALA A 200 8.05 17.92 16.52
N VAL A 201 9.14 18.47 15.98
CA VAL A 201 9.14 19.70 15.17
C VAL A 201 10.20 19.60 14.07
N CYS A 202 9.78 19.13 12.90
CA CYS A 202 10.62 19.10 11.72
C CYS A 202 10.52 20.43 10.95
N ASP A 203 11.49 21.32 11.18
CA ASP A 203 11.50 22.68 10.64
C ASP A 203 11.64 22.76 9.10
N ASP A 204 12.08 21.67 8.46
CA ASP A 204 12.19 21.50 7.01
C ASP A 204 10.98 20.80 6.37
N LEU A 205 9.92 20.54 7.14
CA LEU A 205 8.74 19.78 6.70
C LEU A 205 7.44 20.62 6.74
N PRO A 206 7.22 21.54 5.78
CA PRO A 206 5.97 22.29 5.69
C PRO A 206 4.81 21.40 5.20
N ASN A 207 3.63 21.59 5.80
CA ASN A 207 2.36 20.96 5.45
C ASN A 207 2.43 19.43 5.39
N ASN A 208 3.17 18.77 6.28
CA ASN A 208 3.29 17.32 6.28
C ASN A 208 3.60 16.72 7.66
N ALA A 209 3.31 15.44 7.76
CA ALA A 209 3.95 14.50 8.67
C ALA A 209 4.36 13.26 7.87
N PHE A 210 5.26 12.44 8.42
CA PHE A 210 5.54 11.12 7.86
C PHE A 210 6.15 10.17 8.89
N PHE A 211 5.91 8.87 8.66
CA PHE A 211 6.75 7.77 9.10
C PHE A 211 7.73 7.34 8.01
N SER A 212 8.99 7.12 8.41
CA SER A 212 10.05 6.57 7.56
C SER A 212 10.45 5.18 8.05
N PRO A 213 10.19 4.11 7.28
CA PRO A 213 10.64 2.77 7.63
C PRO A 213 12.17 2.63 7.56
N SER A 214 12.84 3.37 6.68
CA SER A 214 14.29 3.26 6.49
C SER A 214 15.08 3.67 7.73
N ASP A 215 14.62 4.72 8.43
CA ASP A 215 15.25 5.25 9.65
C ASP A 215 14.50 4.89 10.92
N TYR A 216 13.36 4.20 10.78
CA TYR A 216 12.41 3.88 11.83
C TYR A 216 12.07 5.11 12.69
N SER A 217 11.54 6.14 12.02
CA SER A 217 11.29 7.44 12.63
C SER A 217 10.00 8.10 12.16
N ILE A 218 9.45 8.96 13.00
CA ILE A 218 8.28 9.80 12.75
C ILE A 218 8.72 11.26 12.79
N CYS A 219 8.22 12.06 11.85
CA CYS A 219 8.57 13.46 11.73
C CYS A 219 7.29 14.29 11.55
N LEU A 220 7.03 15.18 12.52
CA LEU A 220 5.86 16.05 12.50
C LEU A 220 6.25 17.47 12.09
N GLY A 221 5.63 17.95 11.03
CA GLY A 221 5.86 19.27 10.47
C GLY A 221 4.97 20.36 11.06
N PHE A 222 4.71 21.36 10.23
CA PHE A 222 3.96 22.56 10.60
C PHE A 222 3.22 23.14 9.40
N ASP A 223 2.25 24.02 9.64
CA ASP A 223 1.59 24.76 8.57
C ASP A 223 2.50 25.83 7.97
N SER A 224 2.68 25.80 6.65
CA SER A 224 3.59 26.70 5.91
C SER A 224 3.20 28.18 5.96
N ILE A 225 1.92 28.50 6.17
CA ILE A 225 1.40 29.86 6.27
C ILE A 225 1.40 30.29 7.74
N TYR A 226 0.93 29.42 8.63
CA TYR A 226 0.79 29.64 10.06
C TYR A 226 1.79 28.79 10.84
N THR A 227 3.06 29.20 10.85
CA THR A 227 4.16 28.35 11.34
C THR A 227 4.11 28.00 12.83
N ASN A 228 3.26 28.68 13.60
CA ASN A 228 2.92 28.37 15.00
C ASN A 228 1.95 27.19 15.15
N VAL A 229 1.23 26.82 14.10
CA VAL A 229 0.42 25.61 14.03
C VAL A 229 1.37 24.44 13.74
N LYS A 230 1.63 23.64 14.78
CA LYS A 230 2.50 22.47 14.70
C LYS A 230 1.66 21.21 14.64
N PHE A 231 2.05 20.25 13.80
CA PHE A 231 1.24 19.04 13.60
C PHE A 231 1.17 18.16 14.87
N VAL A 232 2.20 18.22 15.71
CA VAL A 232 2.23 17.61 17.05
C VAL A 232 1.14 18.09 18.02
N GLN A 233 0.54 19.26 17.76
CA GLN A 233 -0.59 19.76 18.55
C GLN A 233 -1.88 19.00 18.25
N ASP A 234 -1.93 18.20 17.17
CA ASP A 234 -3.03 17.32 16.82
C ASP A 234 -2.61 15.85 17.00
N PRO A 235 -2.96 15.23 18.14
CA PRO A 235 -2.60 13.84 18.41
C PRO A 235 -3.07 12.84 17.35
N THR A 236 -4.14 13.13 16.62
CA THR A 236 -4.64 12.21 15.59
C THR A 236 -3.68 12.06 14.42
N THR A 237 -2.94 13.12 14.08
CA THR A 237 -1.88 13.05 13.07
C THR A 237 -0.72 12.19 13.56
N LEU A 238 -0.32 12.34 14.83
CA LEU A 238 0.70 11.46 15.42
C LEU A 238 0.25 9.99 15.46
N TYR A 239 -1.00 9.72 15.84
CA TYR A 239 -1.53 8.36 15.86
C TYR A 239 -1.59 7.71 14.48
N HIS A 240 -1.87 8.50 13.44
CA HIS A 240 -1.75 8.05 12.06
C HIS A 240 -0.31 7.64 11.73
N GLU A 241 0.69 8.48 11.99
CA GLU A 241 2.09 8.13 11.69
C GLU A 241 2.61 6.93 12.49
N ILE A 242 2.19 6.80 13.76
CA ILE A 242 2.50 5.61 14.56
C ILE A 242 1.78 4.37 14.00
N GLY A 243 0.59 4.54 13.44
CA GLY A 243 -0.15 3.49 12.74
C GLY A 243 0.68 2.85 11.61
N HIS A 244 1.43 3.64 10.85
CA HIS A 244 2.36 3.10 9.86
C HIS A 244 3.49 2.26 10.49
N ALA A 245 4.02 2.66 11.64
CA ALA A 245 5.02 1.88 12.36
C ALA A 245 4.43 0.53 12.85
N PHE A 246 3.18 0.52 13.34
CA PHE A 246 2.50 -0.71 13.72
C PHE A 246 2.23 -1.63 12.53
N VAL A 247 1.84 -1.08 11.38
CA VAL A 247 1.69 -1.85 10.14
C VAL A 247 3.03 -2.49 9.73
N ALA A 248 4.12 -1.71 9.78
CA ALA A 248 5.46 -2.21 9.47
C ALA A 248 5.89 -3.34 10.43
N ASN A 249 5.62 -3.20 11.73
CA ASN A 249 5.89 -4.25 12.71
C ASN A 249 5.06 -5.50 12.42
N ALA A 250 3.74 -5.35 12.22
CA ALA A 250 2.82 -6.47 12.04
C ALA A 250 3.13 -7.29 10.79
N LEU A 251 3.49 -6.64 9.67
CA LEU A 251 3.95 -7.34 8.47
C LEU A 251 5.24 -8.16 8.69
N ASN A 252 6.03 -7.81 9.70
CA ASN A 252 7.36 -8.39 9.94
C ASN A 252 7.46 -9.21 11.22
N PHE A 253 6.37 -9.45 11.95
CA PHE A 253 6.41 -10.29 13.16
C PHE A 253 7.08 -11.64 12.93
N ARG A 254 6.71 -12.34 11.84
CA ARG A 254 7.30 -13.64 11.49
C ARG A 254 8.74 -13.52 10.98
N ASN A 255 9.00 -12.52 10.13
CA ASN A 255 10.31 -12.27 9.54
C ASN A 255 11.35 -12.01 10.64
N ASN A 256 11.01 -11.14 11.59
CA ASN A 256 11.82 -10.79 12.74
C ASN A 256 11.94 -11.95 13.74
N ALA A 257 10.85 -12.69 13.98
CA ALA A 257 10.88 -13.84 14.88
C ALA A 257 11.75 -14.98 14.34
N ALA A 258 11.80 -15.18 13.02
CA ALA A 258 12.67 -16.17 12.40
C ALA A 258 14.16 -15.76 12.45
N GLY A 259 14.46 -14.46 12.36
CA GLY A 259 15.82 -13.93 12.40
C GLY A 259 16.70 -14.29 11.21
N THR A 260 16.14 -14.97 10.20
CA THR A 260 16.84 -15.38 8.95
C THR A 260 16.48 -14.52 7.76
N VAL A 261 15.41 -13.72 7.85
CA VAL A 261 14.98 -12.81 6.78
C VAL A 261 15.77 -11.50 6.91
N SER A 262 16.50 -11.13 5.86
CA SER A 262 17.38 -9.95 5.85
C SER A 262 16.70 -8.65 5.41
N ILE A 263 15.43 -8.73 5.01
CA ILE A 263 14.66 -7.63 4.43
C ILE A 263 13.26 -7.56 5.02
N ASP A 264 12.78 -6.33 5.25
CA ASP A 264 11.43 -6.12 5.75
C ASP A 264 10.39 -6.17 4.63
N SER A 265 9.27 -6.83 4.93
CA SER A 265 8.03 -6.74 4.16
C SER A 265 7.39 -5.36 4.35
N SER A 266 6.60 -4.92 3.38
CA SER A 266 5.97 -3.59 3.37
C SER A 266 4.58 -3.63 2.77
N LEU A 267 3.69 -2.76 3.26
CA LEU A 267 2.34 -2.62 2.75
C LEU A 267 2.36 -1.65 1.57
N GLY A 268 2.70 -2.18 0.40
CA GLY A 268 2.94 -1.42 -0.82
C GLY A 268 4.41 -1.09 -1.05
N TYR A 269 4.80 -0.95 -2.31
CA TYR A 269 6.18 -0.83 -2.78
C TYR A 269 6.37 0.28 -3.82
N PHE A 270 5.32 0.71 -4.52
CA PHE A 270 5.39 1.74 -5.56
C PHE A 270 4.84 3.08 -5.06
N SER A 271 5.10 4.19 -5.75
CA SER A 271 4.60 5.51 -5.32
C SER A 271 3.07 5.56 -5.20
N TYR A 272 2.36 4.84 -6.07
CA TYR A 272 0.97 4.45 -5.91
C TYR A 272 0.84 2.93 -6.13
N ASP A 273 0.23 2.25 -5.17
CA ASP A 273 -0.35 0.92 -5.30
C ASP A 273 -1.46 0.76 -4.24
N GLU A 274 -2.31 -0.27 -4.37
CA GLU A 274 -3.37 -0.52 -3.39
C GLU A 274 -2.84 -0.83 -1.99
N GLY A 275 -1.64 -1.43 -1.87
CA GLY A 275 -1.01 -1.69 -0.59
C GLY A 275 -0.80 -0.41 0.20
N LYS A 276 -0.23 0.63 -0.43
CA LYS A 276 -0.06 1.94 0.21
C LYS A 276 -1.39 2.59 0.57
N ALA A 277 -2.39 2.51 -0.31
CA ALA A 277 -3.72 3.02 0.02
C ALA A 277 -4.31 2.31 1.26
N ILE A 278 -4.21 0.98 1.35
CA ILE A 278 -4.63 0.21 2.53
C ILE A 278 -3.85 0.69 3.78
N ASN A 279 -2.54 0.93 3.64
CA ASN A 279 -1.70 1.42 4.74
C ASN A 279 -2.19 2.77 5.28
N GLU A 280 -2.49 3.72 4.40
CA GLU A 280 -3.07 5.03 4.79
C GLU A 280 -4.40 4.86 5.54
N GLY A 281 -5.28 3.97 5.06
CA GLY A 281 -6.56 3.69 5.72
C GLY A 281 -6.43 3.01 7.08
N ILE A 282 -5.48 2.07 7.24
CA ILE A 282 -5.19 1.44 8.52
C ILE A 282 -4.56 2.46 9.48
N ALA A 283 -3.66 3.32 8.99
CA ALA A 283 -3.06 4.40 9.76
C ALA A 283 -4.13 5.38 10.29
N ASP A 284 -5.07 5.80 9.44
CA ASP A 284 -6.24 6.60 9.86
C ASP A 284 -7.04 5.86 10.95
N TYR A 285 -7.30 4.55 10.78
CA TYR A 285 -8.00 3.75 11.79
C TYR A 285 -7.29 3.75 13.15
N PHE A 286 -5.94 3.85 13.21
CA PHE A 286 -5.23 3.94 14.49
C PHE A 286 -5.52 5.23 15.28
N SER A 287 -5.97 6.30 14.61
CA SER A 287 -6.55 7.47 15.29
C SER A 287 -7.87 7.10 15.98
N TYR A 288 -8.76 6.36 15.30
CA TYR A 288 -10.01 5.86 15.88
C TYR A 288 -9.77 4.84 17.00
N TYR A 289 -8.78 3.96 16.84
CA TYR A 289 -8.34 2.98 17.83
C TYR A 289 -7.99 3.64 19.18
N MET A 290 -7.40 4.84 19.15
CA MET A 290 -7.11 5.62 20.35
C MET A 290 -8.32 6.44 20.81
N THR A 291 -8.89 7.26 19.92
CA THR A 291 -9.82 8.33 20.31
C THR A 291 -11.30 7.90 20.31
N GLY A 292 -11.66 6.91 19.50
CA GLY A 292 -13.05 6.52 19.23
C GLY A 292 -13.78 7.52 18.33
N ARG A 293 -13.07 8.52 17.77
CA ARG A 293 -13.60 9.55 16.88
C ARG A 293 -13.35 9.21 15.43
N THR A 294 -14.33 9.47 14.57
CA THR A 294 -14.33 9.10 13.15
C THR A 294 -13.77 10.20 12.24
N HIS A 295 -12.87 11.05 12.75
CA HIS A 295 -12.22 12.14 11.99
C HIS A 295 -10.77 12.28 12.43
N MET A 296 -9.87 12.33 11.46
CA MET A 296 -8.44 12.54 11.64
C MET A 296 -8.00 13.91 11.11
N GLY A 297 -7.18 14.61 11.89
CA GLY A 297 -6.38 15.75 11.46
C GLY A 297 -7.13 17.08 11.46
N GLU A 298 -8.21 17.24 12.21
CA GLU A 298 -9.09 18.42 12.15
C GLU A 298 -8.34 19.75 12.39
N TRP A 299 -7.33 19.76 13.28
CA TRP A 299 -6.56 20.95 13.60
C TRP A 299 -5.37 21.14 12.64
N ALA A 300 -4.49 20.15 12.60
CA ALA A 300 -3.20 20.29 11.92
C ALA A 300 -3.33 20.27 10.39
N GLN A 301 -4.23 19.42 9.88
CA GLN A 301 -4.37 19.14 8.45
C GLN A 301 -5.67 19.73 7.87
N GLY A 302 -6.77 19.73 8.63
CA GLY A 302 -8.08 20.18 8.15
C GLY A 302 -8.21 21.69 8.13
N ARG A 303 -8.07 22.32 9.30
CA ARG A 303 -8.45 23.73 9.52
C ARG A 303 -7.82 24.72 8.54
N PHE A 304 -6.57 24.49 8.13
CA PHE A 304 -5.79 25.44 7.33
C PHE A 304 -5.33 24.88 5.97
N LEU A 305 -5.28 23.56 5.80
CA LEU A 305 -4.75 22.91 4.59
C LEU A 305 -5.80 22.14 3.79
N ASN A 306 -7.01 21.91 4.33
CA ASN A 306 -8.05 21.12 3.69
C ASN A 306 -7.61 19.66 3.41
N LEU A 307 -6.89 19.06 4.37
CA LEU A 307 -6.31 17.71 4.27
C LEU A 307 -6.82 16.74 5.35
N SER A 308 -7.77 17.15 6.19
CA SER A 308 -8.36 16.24 7.18
C SER A 308 -9.18 15.15 6.51
N ARG A 309 -9.33 14.00 7.17
CA ARG A 309 -10.01 12.84 6.60
C ARG A 309 -11.08 12.26 7.53
N PRO A 310 -12.32 12.09 7.04
CA PRO A 310 -13.35 11.35 7.75
C PRO A 310 -13.10 9.84 7.67
N MET A 311 -13.67 9.12 8.63
CA MET A 311 -13.70 7.64 8.69
C MET A 311 -15.14 7.12 8.85
N SER A 312 -16.12 7.97 8.58
CA SER A 312 -17.56 7.66 8.59
C SER A 312 -18.25 8.50 7.54
N GLU A 313 -19.17 7.89 6.80
CA GLU A 313 -19.97 8.54 5.77
C GLU A 313 -20.96 9.56 6.32
N SER A 314 -21.15 9.59 7.65
CA SER A 314 -21.97 10.59 8.32
C SER A 314 -21.25 11.92 8.55
N ASP A 315 -19.95 12.00 8.25
CA ASP A 315 -19.18 13.22 8.39
C ASP A 315 -19.61 14.29 7.38
N ALA A 316 -19.68 15.55 7.82
CA ALA A 316 -20.12 16.67 7.01
C ALA A 316 -19.11 17.09 5.93
N LEU A 317 -17.87 16.58 5.97
CA LEU A 317 -16.89 16.78 4.91
C LEU A 317 -17.29 16.05 3.63
N HIS A 318 -18.11 15.00 3.73
CA HIS A 318 -18.58 14.28 2.55
C HIS A 318 -19.54 15.10 1.69
N ALA A 319 -19.53 14.80 0.39
CA ALA A 319 -20.56 15.32 -0.52
C ALA A 319 -21.97 14.88 -0.07
N PRO A 320 -23.01 15.71 -0.29
CA PRO A 320 -24.38 15.37 0.06
C PRO A 320 -24.83 14.04 -0.58
N GLY A 321 -25.56 13.23 0.19
CA GLY A 321 -26.13 11.95 -0.26
C GLY A 321 -25.38 10.71 0.24
N LEU A 322 -24.18 10.88 0.79
CA LEU A 322 -23.48 9.81 1.50
C LEU A 322 -24.06 9.57 2.90
N SER A 323 -24.13 8.32 3.34
CA SER A 323 -24.59 7.94 4.67
C SER A 323 -24.14 6.53 5.07
N GLU A 324 -24.24 6.20 6.36
CA GLU A 324 -23.91 4.86 6.88
C GLU A 324 -24.92 3.75 6.48
N THR A 325 -25.91 4.07 5.65
CA THR A 325 -26.90 3.10 5.16
C THR A 325 -26.32 2.21 4.07
N VAL A 326 -26.87 1.00 3.90
CA VAL A 326 -26.47 0.05 2.85
C VAL A 326 -26.37 0.73 1.49
N THR A 327 -27.35 1.54 1.08
CA THR A 327 -27.33 2.21 -0.24
C THR A 327 -26.50 3.49 -0.28
N GLY A 328 -26.32 4.18 0.86
CA GLY A 328 -25.65 5.48 0.93
C GLY A 328 -24.13 5.43 1.12
N ARG A 329 -23.55 4.25 1.38
CA ARG A 329 -22.09 4.11 1.51
C ARG A 329 -21.40 4.26 0.16
N LEU A 330 -20.34 5.07 0.16
CA LEU A 330 -19.35 5.08 -0.91
C LEU A 330 -18.63 3.72 -0.93
N SER A 331 -18.28 3.21 -2.11
CA SER A 331 -17.74 1.86 -2.26
C SER A 331 -16.53 1.84 -3.20
N TYR A 332 -15.75 0.77 -3.13
CA TYR A 332 -14.78 0.41 -4.15
C TYR A 332 -15.53 0.19 -5.47
N PRO A 333 -15.05 0.73 -6.61
CA PRO A 333 -13.83 1.51 -6.76
C PRO A 333 -14.01 3.04 -6.74
N THR A 334 -15.20 3.56 -6.44
CA THR A 334 -15.46 5.00 -6.43
C THR A 334 -14.53 5.77 -5.49
N TYR A 335 -14.16 5.19 -4.34
CA TYR A 335 -13.17 5.76 -3.42
C TYR A 335 -11.80 6.06 -4.05
N LEU A 336 -11.39 5.35 -5.10
CA LEU A 336 -10.05 5.46 -5.67
C LEU A 336 -9.76 6.81 -6.33
N GLY A 337 -10.79 7.61 -6.58
CA GLY A 337 -10.67 8.96 -7.10
C GLY A 337 -11.52 9.98 -6.37
N TYR A 338 -11.94 9.70 -5.13
CA TYR A 338 -12.82 10.57 -4.35
C TYR A 338 -12.04 11.25 -3.23
N ASP A 339 -11.92 12.58 -3.30
CA ASP A 339 -11.42 13.41 -2.20
C ASP A 339 -12.62 14.09 -1.51
N PRO A 340 -12.89 13.86 -0.22
CA PRO A 340 -13.97 14.57 0.48
C PRO A 340 -13.73 16.09 0.58
N ASN A 341 -12.48 16.55 0.52
CA ASN A 341 -12.14 17.97 0.56
C ASN A 341 -12.38 18.66 -0.79
N GLU A 342 -12.34 17.91 -1.90
CA GLU A 342 -12.60 18.38 -3.26
C GLU A 342 -13.44 17.36 -4.07
N PRO A 343 -14.71 17.10 -3.72
CA PRO A 343 -15.48 15.95 -4.24
C PRO A 343 -15.76 15.95 -5.74
N THR A 344 -15.50 17.06 -6.42
CA THR A 344 -15.71 17.22 -7.87
C THR A 344 -14.47 16.85 -8.69
N LEU A 345 -13.29 16.74 -8.05
CA LEU A 345 -12.06 16.37 -8.74
C LEU A 345 -11.81 14.87 -8.63
N VAL A 346 -11.40 14.27 -9.73
CA VAL A 346 -10.99 12.87 -9.79
C VAL A 346 -9.47 12.83 -9.81
N GLN A 347 -8.86 12.30 -8.75
CA GLN A 347 -7.40 12.21 -8.63
C GLN A 347 -6.95 10.87 -8.05
N GLU A 348 -5.85 10.34 -8.56
CA GLU A 348 -5.22 9.13 -8.04
C GLU A 348 -4.32 9.48 -6.85
N GLU A 349 -4.75 9.19 -5.62
CA GLU A 349 -4.02 9.57 -4.40
C GLU A 349 -4.26 8.53 -3.29
N ILE A 350 -3.19 8.08 -2.64
CA ILE A 350 -3.24 6.94 -1.70
C ILE A 350 -3.98 7.25 -0.40
N HIS A 351 -3.89 8.48 0.12
CA HIS A 351 -4.55 8.89 1.36
C HIS A 351 -6.07 8.91 1.17
N TYR A 352 -6.54 9.31 -0.02
CA TYR A 352 -7.97 9.33 -0.33
C TYR A 352 -8.51 7.96 -0.71
N ALA A 353 -7.80 7.23 -1.57
CA ALA A 353 -8.12 5.84 -1.88
C ALA A 353 -8.15 4.98 -0.61
N GLY A 354 -7.27 5.24 0.35
CA GLY A 354 -7.17 4.54 1.63
C GLY A 354 -8.34 4.72 2.57
N GLN A 355 -9.10 5.82 2.46
CA GLN A 355 -10.25 6.08 3.33
C GLN A 355 -11.30 4.97 3.29
N ILE A 356 -11.42 4.23 2.18
CA ILE A 356 -12.29 3.06 2.12
C ILE A 356 -12.01 2.05 3.24
N MET A 357 -10.72 1.89 3.59
CA MET A 357 -10.29 0.93 4.59
C MET A 357 -10.50 1.45 6.01
N SER A 358 -10.27 2.74 6.27
CA SER A 358 -10.61 3.34 7.56
C SER A 358 -12.11 3.29 7.83
N HIS A 359 -12.93 3.60 6.82
CA HIS A 359 -14.40 3.51 6.91
C HIS A 359 -14.85 2.07 7.16
N PHE A 360 -14.35 1.10 6.39
CA PHE A 360 -14.67 -0.31 6.59
C PHE A 360 -14.32 -0.78 8.02
N LEU A 361 -13.13 -0.47 8.52
CA LEU A 361 -12.67 -0.91 9.84
C LEU A 361 -13.47 -0.25 10.98
N VAL A 362 -13.83 1.03 10.85
CA VAL A 362 -14.74 1.71 11.79
C VAL A 362 -16.12 1.06 11.77
N ALA A 363 -16.68 0.82 10.58
CA ALA A 363 -18.00 0.20 10.45
C ALA A 363 -18.03 -1.24 10.98
N PHE A 364 -16.96 -2.01 10.75
CA PHE A 364 -16.79 -3.35 11.31
C PHE A 364 -16.68 -3.29 12.83
N THR A 365 -15.94 -2.32 13.37
CA THR A 365 -15.84 -2.13 14.82
C THR A 365 -17.21 -1.84 15.44
N LYS A 366 -18.02 -0.97 14.83
CA LYS A 366 -19.40 -0.71 15.23
C LYS A 366 -20.29 -1.95 15.09
N ASP A 367 -20.07 -2.78 14.06
CA ASP A 367 -20.80 -4.04 13.89
C ASP A 367 -20.53 -5.01 15.05
N LEU A 368 -19.30 -5.08 15.57
CA LEU A 368 -18.96 -5.88 16.75
C LEU A 368 -19.64 -5.38 18.04
N GLU A 369 -19.78 -4.07 18.22
CA GLU A 369 -20.54 -3.51 19.36
C GLU A 369 -21.98 -4.04 19.37
N VAL A 370 -22.59 -4.16 18.19
CA VAL A 370 -23.97 -4.66 18.06
C VAL A 370 -24.03 -6.19 18.13
N ALA A 371 -23.22 -6.89 17.34
CA ALA A 371 -23.30 -8.34 17.17
C ALA A 371 -22.79 -9.12 18.40
N CYS A 372 -21.74 -8.61 19.04
CA CYS A 372 -21.10 -9.24 20.20
C CYS A 372 -21.41 -8.52 21.51
N SER A 373 -22.20 -7.44 21.50
CA SER A 373 -22.45 -6.61 22.69
C SER A 373 -21.15 -6.09 23.33
N PHE A 374 -20.14 -5.80 22.50
CA PHE A 374 -18.88 -5.23 22.97
C PHE A 374 -19.06 -3.75 23.33
N SER A 375 -18.30 -3.30 24.33
CA SER A 375 -18.05 -1.86 24.46
C SER A 375 -17.20 -1.38 23.28
N ASN A 376 -17.28 -0.10 22.92
CA ASN A 376 -16.45 0.46 21.87
C ASN A 376 -14.94 0.17 22.06
N SER A 377 -14.45 0.20 23.31
CA SER A 377 -13.05 -0.15 23.60
C SER A 377 -12.74 -1.62 23.29
N ALA A 378 -13.61 -2.55 23.70
CA ALA A 378 -13.42 -3.97 23.43
C ALA A 378 -13.52 -4.29 21.93
N ALA A 379 -14.47 -3.67 21.23
CA ALA A 379 -14.60 -3.79 19.79
C ALA A 379 -13.35 -3.31 19.05
N ARG A 380 -12.79 -2.14 19.44
CA ARG A 380 -11.53 -1.62 18.86
C ARG A 380 -10.35 -2.57 19.09
N SER A 381 -10.20 -3.14 20.29
CA SER A 381 -9.16 -4.13 20.60
C SER A 381 -9.36 -5.44 19.79
N TYR A 382 -10.60 -5.85 19.53
CA TYR A 382 -10.87 -7.04 18.72
C TYR A 382 -10.62 -6.82 17.22
N THR A 383 -10.99 -5.65 16.67
CA THR A 383 -10.61 -5.27 15.30
C THR A 383 -9.08 -5.19 15.17
N PHE A 384 -8.38 -4.64 16.18
CA PHE A 384 -6.91 -4.65 16.24
C PHE A 384 -6.34 -6.07 16.15
N LYS A 385 -6.87 -7.03 16.93
CA LYS A 385 -6.47 -8.44 16.85
C LYS A 385 -6.53 -8.96 15.40
N LEU A 386 -7.67 -8.78 14.73
CA LEU A 386 -7.87 -9.27 13.37
C LEU A 386 -6.95 -8.58 12.35
N LEU A 387 -6.65 -7.28 12.55
CA LEU A 387 -5.66 -6.56 11.76
C LEU A 387 -4.26 -7.15 11.92
N MET A 388 -3.81 -7.41 13.16
CA MET A 388 -2.48 -7.97 13.42
C MET A 388 -2.33 -9.35 12.78
N GLU A 389 -3.33 -10.21 12.92
CA GLU A 389 -3.37 -11.53 12.28
C GLU A 389 -3.26 -11.44 10.75
N SER A 390 -4.06 -10.55 10.16
CA SER A 390 -4.11 -10.38 8.70
C SER A 390 -2.79 -9.85 8.15
N LEU A 391 -2.20 -8.84 8.78
CA LEU A 391 -0.93 -8.25 8.37
C LEU A 391 0.23 -9.25 8.54
N ALA A 392 0.32 -9.95 9.67
CA ALA A 392 1.36 -10.95 9.89
C ALA A 392 1.28 -12.12 8.92
N TYR A 393 0.07 -12.54 8.51
CA TYR A 393 -0.11 -13.54 7.45
C TYR A 393 0.35 -13.02 6.08
N LEU A 394 -0.06 -11.81 5.72
CA LEU A 394 0.21 -11.25 4.40
C LEU A 394 1.68 -10.88 4.21
N GLY A 395 2.38 -10.45 5.26
CA GLY A 395 3.77 -9.99 5.21
C GLY A 395 4.84 -11.06 5.39
N ASP A 396 4.45 -12.32 5.60
CA ASP A 396 5.38 -13.39 5.96
C ASP A 396 6.27 -13.86 4.80
N PHE A 397 7.56 -13.53 4.86
CA PHE A 397 8.60 -14.03 3.95
C PHE A 397 9.19 -15.37 4.39
N THR A 398 8.92 -15.84 5.60
CA THR A 398 9.24 -17.22 5.99
C THR A 398 8.39 -18.24 5.25
N SER A 399 7.34 -17.78 4.56
CA SER A 399 6.36 -18.55 3.80
C SER A 399 5.52 -19.53 4.64
N THR A 400 5.46 -19.32 5.95
CA THR A 400 4.75 -20.21 6.89
C THR A 400 3.27 -19.83 7.01
N GLY A 401 2.97 -18.54 7.10
CA GLY A 401 1.64 -17.93 7.20
C GLY A 401 0.95 -18.18 8.54
N ILE A 402 0.81 -19.44 8.95
CA ILE A 402 0.12 -19.88 10.15
C ILE A 402 1.06 -20.73 11.00
N GLU A 403 1.07 -20.48 12.31
CA GLU A 403 1.90 -21.24 13.24
C GLU A 403 1.65 -22.75 13.14
N GLY A 404 2.74 -23.51 13.05
CA GLY A 404 2.71 -24.97 12.94
C GLY A 404 2.54 -25.50 11.51
N PHE A 405 2.35 -24.64 10.51
CA PHE A 405 2.31 -25.05 9.10
C PHE A 405 3.72 -25.12 8.50
N ALA A 406 3.85 -25.83 7.38
CA ALA A 406 5.11 -25.91 6.64
C ALA A 406 5.37 -24.63 5.84
N ALA A 407 6.65 -24.35 5.57
CA ALA A 407 7.05 -23.32 4.61
C ALA A 407 6.40 -23.58 3.23
N GLY A 408 6.11 -22.49 2.51
CA GLY A 408 5.40 -22.47 1.25
C GLY A 408 3.88 -22.30 1.35
N SER A 409 3.33 -22.15 2.54
CA SER A 409 1.89 -21.99 2.77
C SER A 409 1.36 -20.59 2.43
N VAL A 410 2.24 -19.58 2.36
CA VAL A 410 1.92 -18.21 1.91
C VAL A 410 3.14 -17.61 1.21
N ASN A 411 2.94 -16.64 0.30
CA ASN A 411 4.01 -15.88 -0.36
C ASN A 411 5.09 -16.76 -1.02
N HIS A 412 4.66 -17.83 -1.68
CA HIS A 412 5.49 -18.72 -2.48
C HIS A 412 6.54 -19.51 -1.70
N SER A 413 7.76 -19.00 -1.58
CA SER A 413 8.89 -19.61 -0.89
C SER A 413 9.74 -18.52 -0.26
N PHE A 414 10.67 -18.90 0.63
CA PHE A 414 11.55 -17.95 1.30
C PHE A 414 12.36 -17.09 0.30
N GLU A 415 12.83 -17.69 -0.79
CA GLU A 415 13.64 -17.05 -1.83
C GLU A 415 12.79 -16.11 -2.72
N ASN A 416 11.54 -16.48 -2.99
CA ASN A 416 10.66 -15.77 -3.92
C ASN A 416 9.69 -14.79 -3.24
N GLY A 417 9.53 -14.87 -1.91
CA GLY A 417 8.47 -14.17 -1.18
C GLY A 417 8.48 -12.65 -1.38
N ARG A 418 9.68 -12.05 -1.48
CA ARG A 418 9.83 -10.63 -1.78
C ARG A 418 9.26 -10.27 -3.15
N GLU A 419 9.71 -10.93 -4.20
CA GLU A 419 9.21 -10.70 -5.55
C GLU A 419 7.70 -10.96 -5.64
N TRP A 420 7.20 -11.98 -4.93
CA TRP A 420 5.76 -12.27 -4.89
C TRP A 420 4.96 -11.13 -4.29
N LEU A 421 5.37 -10.60 -3.13
CA LEU A 421 4.67 -9.47 -2.50
C LEU A 421 4.85 -8.15 -3.23
N GLN A 422 5.98 -7.96 -3.91
CA GLN A 422 6.26 -6.73 -4.64
C GLN A 422 5.45 -6.64 -5.94
N LYS A 423 5.39 -7.73 -6.72
CA LYS A 423 4.86 -7.65 -8.10
C LYS A 423 3.92 -8.77 -8.51
N ASN A 424 4.21 -10.05 -8.22
CA ASN A 424 3.42 -11.15 -8.78
C ASN A 424 2.05 -11.27 -8.10
N LYS A 425 2.00 -11.27 -6.76
CA LYS A 425 0.76 -11.39 -5.96
C LYS A 425 0.79 -10.40 -4.77
N PRO A 426 0.81 -9.08 -5.02
CA PRO A 426 0.91 -8.07 -3.97
C PRO A 426 -0.34 -8.01 -3.09
N ILE A 427 -0.25 -7.28 -1.98
CA ILE A 427 -1.38 -7.03 -1.10
C ILE A 427 -2.30 -5.98 -1.73
N THR A 428 -3.41 -6.45 -2.31
CA THR A 428 -4.48 -5.62 -2.91
C THR A 428 -5.67 -5.49 -1.95
N PHE A 429 -6.65 -4.62 -2.27
CA PHE A 429 -7.88 -4.52 -1.46
C PHE A 429 -8.60 -5.87 -1.36
N ARG A 430 -8.58 -6.66 -2.45
CA ARG A 430 -9.10 -8.03 -2.46
C ARG A 430 -8.36 -8.92 -1.46
N ARG A 431 -7.04 -8.98 -1.56
CA ARG A 431 -6.22 -9.92 -0.77
C ARG A 431 -6.23 -9.57 0.72
N PHE A 432 -6.22 -8.28 1.05
CA PHE A 432 -6.39 -7.81 2.43
C PHE A 432 -7.78 -8.18 2.97
N SER A 433 -8.85 -7.88 2.23
CA SER A 433 -10.22 -8.19 2.67
C SER A 433 -10.45 -9.70 2.83
N GLN A 434 -9.86 -10.52 1.95
CA GLN A 434 -9.92 -11.98 2.05
C GLN A 434 -9.18 -12.49 3.29
N ALA A 435 -7.97 -11.99 3.59
CA ALA A 435 -7.22 -12.36 4.79
C ALA A 435 -7.97 -11.93 6.07
N PHE A 436 -8.50 -10.70 6.11
CA PHE A 436 -9.31 -10.22 7.23
C PHE A 436 -10.57 -11.08 7.44
N ALA A 437 -11.24 -11.45 6.36
CA ALA A 437 -12.41 -12.33 6.41
C ALA A 437 -12.07 -13.75 6.84
N ARG A 438 -10.92 -14.29 6.40
CA ARG A 438 -10.37 -15.58 6.85
C ARG A 438 -10.25 -15.61 8.37
N PHE A 439 -9.54 -14.64 8.96
CA PHE A 439 -9.34 -14.59 10.40
C PHE A 439 -10.61 -14.29 11.18
N THR A 440 -11.54 -13.51 10.62
CA THR A 440 -12.86 -13.33 11.25
C THR A 440 -13.65 -14.64 11.27
N LYS A 441 -13.62 -15.39 10.16
CA LYS A 441 -14.30 -16.68 10.02
C LYS A 441 -13.73 -17.73 10.97
N SER A 442 -12.40 -17.87 11.00
CA SER A 442 -11.71 -18.88 11.82
C SER A 442 -11.66 -18.54 13.31
N SER A 443 -12.06 -17.33 13.71
CA SER A 443 -12.15 -16.91 15.12
C SER A 443 -13.59 -16.63 15.53
N LEU A 444 -14.03 -15.37 15.46
CA LEU A 444 -15.28 -14.86 16.01
C LEU A 444 -16.52 -15.57 15.47
N ALA A 445 -16.52 -15.94 14.18
CA ALA A 445 -17.65 -16.63 13.56
C ALA A 445 -17.72 -18.13 13.87
N THR A 446 -16.65 -18.70 14.45
CA THR A 446 -16.56 -20.12 14.79
C THR A 446 -16.67 -20.36 16.30
N ASP A 447 -16.11 -19.47 17.12
CA ASP A 447 -16.08 -19.59 18.57
C ASP A 447 -16.92 -18.47 19.25
N PRO A 448 -18.14 -18.78 19.73
CA PRO A 448 -18.98 -17.82 20.44
C PRO A 448 -18.32 -17.22 21.68
N ALA A 449 -17.38 -17.92 22.35
CA ALA A 449 -16.71 -17.38 23.53
C ALA A 449 -15.95 -16.09 23.22
N LEU A 450 -15.52 -15.92 21.96
CA LEU A 450 -14.86 -14.71 21.49
C LEU A 450 -15.82 -13.56 21.18
N CYS A 451 -17.12 -13.77 21.22
CA CYS A 451 -18.17 -12.79 20.91
C CYS A 451 -19.12 -12.61 22.11
N ASN A 452 -18.60 -12.64 23.34
CA ASN A 452 -19.39 -12.64 24.58
C ASN A 452 -20.47 -13.73 24.63
N PHE A 453 -20.15 -14.93 24.11
CA PHE A 453 -21.09 -16.05 23.95
C PHE A 453 -22.26 -15.78 23.00
N ASN A 454 -22.23 -14.69 22.23
CA ASN A 454 -23.11 -14.49 21.09
C ASN A 454 -22.56 -15.19 19.84
N VAL A 455 -23.40 -15.37 18.82
CA VAL A 455 -22.99 -15.96 17.54
C VAL A 455 -22.78 -14.84 16.52
N TYR A 456 -21.54 -14.65 16.08
CA TYR A 456 -21.25 -13.76 14.96
C TYR A 456 -21.52 -14.47 13.63
N ASN A 457 -22.61 -14.11 12.95
CA ASN A 457 -22.90 -14.64 11.62
C ASN A 457 -21.94 -14.00 10.59
N ILE A 458 -21.11 -14.83 9.94
CA ILE A 458 -20.15 -14.38 8.93
C ILE A 458 -20.79 -13.62 7.76
N GLN A 459 -22.08 -13.86 7.46
CA GLN A 459 -22.81 -13.09 6.44
C GLN A 459 -22.88 -11.60 6.75
N ARG A 460 -22.80 -11.19 8.03
CA ARG A 460 -22.72 -9.78 8.42
C ARG A 460 -21.46 -9.13 7.86
N LEU A 461 -20.31 -9.81 8.01
CA LEU A 461 -19.05 -9.35 7.43
C LEU A 461 -19.12 -9.35 5.91
N GLU A 462 -19.64 -10.42 5.28
CA GLU A 462 -19.76 -10.49 3.81
C GLU A 462 -20.61 -9.33 3.26
N GLN A 463 -21.75 -9.03 3.89
CA GLN A 463 -22.61 -7.90 3.53
C GLN A 463 -21.93 -6.56 3.80
N LEU A 464 -21.17 -6.43 4.88
CA LEU A 464 -20.43 -5.21 5.17
C LEU A 464 -19.31 -4.98 4.14
N LEU A 465 -18.55 -6.02 3.80
CA LEU A 465 -17.57 -5.98 2.72
C LEU A 465 -18.21 -5.58 1.40
N ASP A 466 -19.35 -6.19 1.03
CA ASP A 466 -20.10 -5.83 -0.17
C ASP A 466 -20.59 -4.37 -0.14
N ASN A 467 -21.06 -3.87 1.00
CA ASN A 467 -21.50 -2.47 1.14
C ASN A 467 -20.40 -1.46 0.78
N TYR A 468 -19.14 -1.85 1.03
CA TYR A 468 -17.94 -1.11 0.67
C TYR A 468 -17.32 -1.54 -0.67
N GLY A 469 -17.93 -2.46 -1.42
CA GLY A 469 -17.38 -2.95 -2.68
C GLY A 469 -16.18 -3.90 -2.53
N LEU A 470 -15.90 -4.37 -1.32
CA LEU A 470 -14.71 -5.16 -0.94
C LEU A 470 -14.93 -6.68 -0.95
N LEU A 471 -16.12 -7.19 -1.24
CA LEU A 471 -16.39 -8.65 -1.38
C LEU A 471 -15.87 -9.18 -2.74
N LEU A 472 -14.58 -8.97 -2.98
CA LEU A 472 -13.84 -9.16 -4.23
C LEU A 472 -13.31 -10.60 -4.43
N PHE A 473 -13.60 -11.49 -3.48
CA PHE A 473 -13.14 -12.88 -3.46
C PHE A 473 -14.32 -13.85 -3.43
N LYS A 474 -14.10 -15.08 -3.90
CA LYS A 474 -15.13 -16.14 -3.98
C LYS A 474 -15.01 -17.18 -2.86
N ASN A 475 -13.86 -17.25 -2.21
CA ASN A 475 -13.59 -18.18 -1.11
C ASN A 475 -12.63 -17.55 -0.09
N TYR A 476 -12.49 -18.15 1.08
CA TYR A 476 -11.67 -17.64 2.19
C TYR A 476 -10.17 -18.01 2.10
N ASP A 477 -9.73 -18.66 1.02
CA ASP A 477 -8.34 -19.14 0.78
C ASP A 477 -7.75 -19.94 1.95
N MET A 478 -8.55 -20.81 2.58
CA MET A 478 -8.15 -21.52 3.80
C MET A 478 -6.92 -22.43 3.58
N ASN A 479 -6.79 -22.99 2.39
CA ASN A 479 -5.71 -23.91 2.01
C ASN A 479 -4.41 -23.22 1.55
N GLY A 480 -4.39 -21.89 1.43
CA GLY A 480 -3.19 -21.10 1.13
C GLY A 480 -2.48 -21.51 -0.16
N SER A 481 -1.16 -21.25 -0.20
CA SER A 481 -0.41 -21.13 -1.44
C SER A 481 0.21 -22.42 -2.00
N ARG A 482 0.45 -23.49 -1.24
CA ARG A 482 1.08 -24.72 -1.80
C ARG A 482 0.59 -26.09 -1.30
N SER A 483 0.12 -26.28 -0.06
CA SER A 483 0.17 -27.66 0.50
C SER A 483 -0.88 -28.07 1.54
N ILE A 484 -2.10 -27.53 1.52
CA ILE A 484 -3.15 -27.95 2.48
C ILE A 484 -4.35 -28.54 1.75
N VAL A 485 -4.68 -29.80 2.04
CA VAL A 485 -5.95 -30.41 1.63
C VAL A 485 -7.04 -29.85 2.53
N GLU A 486 -7.62 -28.72 2.17
CA GLU A 486 -8.82 -28.21 2.84
C GLU A 486 -9.99 -28.07 1.87
N THR A 487 -11.20 -28.28 2.39
CA THR A 487 -12.41 -28.06 1.59
C THR A 487 -12.56 -26.57 1.32
N ILE A 488 -12.77 -26.19 0.05
CA ILE A 488 -12.99 -24.79 -0.34
C ILE A 488 -14.18 -24.23 0.44
N GLN A 489 -13.88 -23.25 1.29
CA GLN A 489 -14.90 -22.47 2.01
C GLN A 489 -15.32 -21.30 1.15
N LYS A 490 -16.52 -21.33 0.59
CA LYS A 490 -17.04 -20.27 -0.30
C LYS A 490 -17.72 -19.15 0.48
N VAL A 491 -17.69 -17.94 -0.09
CA VAL A 491 -18.59 -16.85 0.32
C VAL A 491 -19.98 -17.08 -0.23
N GLN A 492 -21.01 -16.46 0.37
CA GLN A 492 -22.35 -16.52 -0.19
C GLN A 492 -22.50 -15.52 -1.34
N ASP A 493 -22.68 -16.02 -2.57
CA ASP A 493 -22.77 -15.15 -3.76
C ASP A 493 -23.96 -14.18 -3.71
N LEU A 494 -25.05 -14.53 -3.03
CA LEU A 494 -26.20 -13.64 -2.82
C LEU A 494 -25.87 -12.41 -1.97
N ASN A 495 -24.77 -12.40 -1.21
CA ASN A 495 -24.34 -11.22 -0.48
C ASN A 495 -23.66 -10.18 -1.38
N ARG A 496 -23.34 -10.52 -2.63
CA ARG A 496 -22.71 -9.60 -3.58
C ARG A 496 -23.76 -8.77 -4.33
N GLN A 497 -24.12 -7.60 -3.78
CA GLN A 497 -25.11 -6.69 -4.35
C GLN A 497 -24.47 -5.43 -4.94
N LYS A 498 -23.36 -4.96 -4.37
CA LYS A 498 -22.63 -3.77 -4.82
C LYS A 498 -21.27 -4.07 -5.43
N THR A 499 -20.56 -5.09 -4.95
CA THR A 499 -19.26 -5.44 -5.53
C THR A 499 -19.45 -5.94 -6.96
N VAL A 500 -18.80 -5.26 -7.90
CA VAL A 500 -18.80 -5.64 -9.32
C VAL A 500 -17.50 -6.35 -9.66
N LEU A 501 -17.61 -7.56 -10.22
CA LEU A 501 -16.50 -8.31 -10.77
C LEU A 501 -16.53 -8.27 -12.30
N ILE A 502 -15.38 -8.15 -12.93
CA ILE A 502 -15.23 -8.01 -14.39
C ILE A 502 -14.41 -9.17 -14.93
N LYS A 503 -14.80 -9.72 -16.08
CA LYS A 503 -14.05 -10.77 -16.78
C LYS A 503 -12.69 -10.26 -17.26
N LYS A 504 -11.65 -11.08 -17.11
CA LYS A 504 -10.26 -10.80 -17.50
C LYS A 504 -10.13 -10.30 -18.94
N ASN A 505 -10.88 -10.93 -19.86
CA ASN A 505 -10.86 -10.62 -21.29
C ASN A 505 -11.48 -9.25 -21.68
N GLN A 506 -11.96 -8.47 -20.71
CA GLN A 506 -12.42 -7.10 -20.95
C GLN A 506 -11.29 -6.06 -20.91
N LEU A 507 -10.07 -6.47 -20.55
CA LEU A 507 -8.87 -5.64 -20.58
C LEU A 507 -8.04 -5.98 -21.82
N PHE A 508 -7.74 -4.97 -22.65
CA PHE A 508 -6.83 -5.12 -23.79
C PHE A 508 -6.16 -3.80 -24.13
N THR A 509 -5.08 -3.84 -24.90
CA THR A 509 -4.44 -2.63 -25.45
C THR A 509 -5.38 -1.91 -26.40
N ASP A 510 -5.52 -0.60 -26.30
CA ASP A 510 -6.41 0.17 -27.16
C ASP A 510 -6.06 -0.02 -28.65
N ILE A 511 -7.02 -0.55 -29.41
CA ILE A 511 -6.91 -0.81 -30.86
C ILE A 511 -7.76 0.15 -31.69
N ARG A 512 -8.36 1.18 -31.06
CA ARG A 512 -9.16 2.16 -31.80
C ARG A 512 -8.28 2.90 -32.81
N PRO A 513 -8.80 3.29 -33.97
CA PRO A 513 -8.02 4.04 -34.95
C PRO A 513 -7.46 5.33 -34.33
N SER A 514 -6.23 5.72 -34.71
CA SER A 514 -5.55 6.94 -34.27
C SER A 514 -5.20 7.06 -32.77
N THR A 515 -5.36 6.00 -31.98
CA THR A 515 -4.84 5.95 -30.60
C THR A 515 -3.48 5.26 -30.56
N SER A 516 -2.55 5.78 -29.76
CA SER A 516 -1.28 5.09 -29.51
C SER A 516 -1.51 3.87 -28.62
N SER A 517 -0.76 2.79 -28.86
CA SER A 517 -0.76 1.59 -28.00
C SER A 517 -0.03 1.83 -26.67
N ALA A 518 0.86 2.82 -26.64
CA ALA A 518 1.60 3.22 -25.44
C ALA A 518 2.04 4.70 -25.50
N PHE A 519 2.41 5.25 -24.35
CA PHE A 519 3.11 6.52 -24.22
C PHE A 519 4.54 6.27 -23.77
N VAL A 520 5.51 6.90 -24.43
CA VAL A 520 6.95 6.72 -24.17
C VAL A 520 7.50 8.00 -23.56
N PHE A 521 8.29 7.83 -22.49
CA PHE A 521 8.94 8.89 -21.74
C PHE A 521 10.46 8.68 -21.78
N ASP A 522 11.18 9.55 -22.45
CA ASP A 522 12.61 9.41 -22.74
C ASP A 522 13.40 10.71 -22.50
N SER A 523 12.76 11.75 -21.96
CA SER A 523 13.39 13.04 -21.66
C SER A 523 14.60 12.88 -20.75
N TYR A 524 15.74 13.47 -21.15
CA TYR A 524 17.01 13.43 -20.41
C TYR A 524 16.86 13.82 -18.93
N THR A 525 16.20 14.94 -18.64
CA THR A 525 16.07 15.45 -17.25
C THR A 525 15.29 14.47 -16.39
N ASP A 526 14.16 14.04 -16.94
CA ASP A 526 13.18 13.21 -16.30
C ASP A 526 13.76 11.81 -16.02
N MET A 527 14.32 11.16 -17.05
CA MET A 527 14.89 9.83 -16.90
C MET A 527 16.12 9.81 -15.98
N ASN A 528 16.93 10.88 -15.94
CA ASN A 528 18.03 10.96 -14.99
C ASN A 528 17.57 11.10 -13.53
N GLU A 529 16.48 11.82 -13.29
CA GLU A 529 15.86 11.90 -11.96
C GLU A 529 15.35 10.50 -11.54
N ALA A 530 14.67 9.79 -12.45
CA ALA A 530 14.21 8.42 -12.22
C ALA A 530 15.37 7.44 -11.96
N ALA A 531 16.43 7.49 -12.78
CA ALA A 531 17.61 6.63 -12.64
C ALA A 531 18.35 6.83 -11.30
N LYS A 532 18.44 8.07 -10.82
CA LYS A 532 19.01 8.37 -9.49
C LYS A 532 18.13 7.84 -8.37
N ALA A 533 16.81 7.92 -8.50
CA ALA A 533 15.89 7.34 -7.53
C ALA A 533 15.99 5.80 -7.49
N LEU A 534 16.14 5.16 -8.66
CA LEU A 534 16.32 3.72 -8.79
C LEU A 534 17.63 3.23 -8.15
N THR A 535 18.74 3.94 -8.40
CA THR A 535 20.09 3.56 -7.95
C THR A 535 20.43 4.01 -6.52
N GLY A 536 19.59 4.83 -5.90
CA GLY A 536 19.79 5.39 -4.55
C GLY A 536 19.52 4.44 -3.36
N GLY A 537 19.25 3.15 -3.62
CA GLY A 537 19.06 2.12 -2.58
C GLY A 537 17.60 1.84 -2.18
N PHE A 538 16.61 2.47 -2.83
CA PHE A 538 15.18 2.22 -2.58
C PHE A 538 14.60 1.08 -3.41
N ILE A 539 15.25 0.73 -4.53
CA ILE A 539 14.83 -0.31 -5.45
C ILE A 539 15.99 -1.30 -5.62
N ASP A 540 15.68 -2.60 -5.59
CA ASP A 540 16.65 -3.69 -5.75
C ASP A 540 17.01 -3.90 -7.22
N GLY A 541 17.57 -2.85 -7.81
CA GLY A 541 17.90 -2.79 -9.22
C GLY A 541 19.12 -1.91 -9.44
N THR A 542 20.17 -2.50 -10.00
CA THR A 542 21.22 -1.74 -10.66
C THR A 542 20.81 -1.47 -12.10
N LEU A 543 20.96 -0.24 -12.54
CA LEU A 543 20.98 0.06 -13.97
C LEU A 543 22.27 -0.46 -14.59
N SER A 544 22.21 -0.82 -15.86
CA SER A 544 23.36 -1.25 -16.63
C SER A 544 24.37 -0.12 -16.75
N SER A 545 25.63 -0.43 -16.50
CA SER A 545 26.75 0.50 -16.76
C SER A 545 26.88 0.88 -18.24
N THR A 546 26.26 0.12 -19.14
CA THR A 546 26.26 0.39 -20.58
C THR A 546 25.41 1.61 -20.94
N ILE A 547 24.40 1.95 -20.12
CA ILE A 547 23.52 3.11 -20.36
C ILE A 547 23.61 4.17 -19.25
N PHE A 548 23.96 3.77 -18.03
CA PHE A 548 24.05 4.65 -16.86
C PHE A 548 25.49 4.69 -16.33
N GLU A 549 26.23 5.70 -16.75
CA GLU A 549 27.63 5.88 -16.40
C GLU A 549 27.83 7.19 -15.61
N ASN A 550 28.58 7.15 -14.50
CA ASN A 550 28.89 8.32 -13.68
C ASN A 550 27.65 9.13 -13.22
N GLY A 551 26.53 8.44 -12.99
CA GLY A 551 25.28 9.07 -12.55
C GLY A 551 24.50 9.78 -13.66
N ASN A 552 24.71 9.39 -14.93
CA ASN A 552 24.15 10.06 -16.10
C ASN A 552 23.70 9.09 -17.21
N LEU A 553 22.52 9.37 -17.80
CA LEU A 553 21.97 8.72 -18.98
C LEU A 553 22.31 9.54 -20.24
N LYS A 554 23.35 9.13 -20.97
CA LYS A 554 23.91 9.92 -22.08
C LYS A 554 23.02 9.98 -23.34
N TYR A 555 22.20 8.95 -23.57
CA TYR A 555 21.54 8.75 -24.86
C TYR A 555 20.09 9.26 -24.91
N ASN A 556 19.47 9.45 -23.74
CA ASN A 556 18.10 9.98 -23.62
C ASN A 556 17.93 11.33 -24.33
N ASN A 557 17.06 11.40 -25.33
CA ASN A 557 16.98 12.54 -26.23
C ASN A 557 15.64 13.31 -26.20
N GLY A 558 14.57 12.72 -25.66
CA GLY A 558 13.26 13.37 -25.51
C GLY A 558 12.43 13.42 -26.81
N ASN A 559 12.65 12.52 -27.76
CA ASN A 559 11.89 12.42 -29.01
C ASN A 559 10.53 11.73 -28.83
N GLY A 560 10.23 11.17 -27.65
CA GLY A 560 8.99 10.44 -27.37
C GLY A 560 8.92 9.08 -28.06
N GLN A 561 10.07 8.52 -28.41
CA GLN A 561 10.25 7.25 -29.10
C GLN A 561 11.30 6.42 -28.34
N ILE A 562 11.57 5.19 -28.79
CA ILE A 562 12.52 4.30 -28.11
C ILE A 562 13.79 4.19 -28.98
N SER A 563 14.91 4.69 -28.47
CA SER A 563 16.20 4.71 -29.17
C SER A 563 17.29 3.88 -28.48
N PRO A 564 18.36 3.49 -29.20
CA PRO A 564 19.47 2.72 -28.62
C PRO A 564 20.17 3.48 -27.48
N GLY A 565 20.42 2.78 -26.39
CA GLY A 565 21.18 3.29 -25.23
C GLY A 565 20.35 4.02 -24.19
N GLU A 566 19.03 4.11 -24.35
CA GLU A 566 18.16 4.87 -23.46
C GLU A 566 17.62 4.04 -22.29
N LEU A 567 17.33 4.73 -21.19
CA LEU A 567 16.32 4.30 -20.22
C LEU A 567 15.00 4.94 -20.65
N VAL A 568 13.97 4.14 -20.92
CA VAL A 568 12.66 4.64 -21.33
C VAL A 568 11.58 4.24 -20.33
N GLY A 569 10.71 5.17 -19.99
CA GLY A 569 9.46 4.93 -19.30
C GLY A 569 8.34 4.60 -20.28
N VAL A 570 7.53 3.56 -19.99
CA VAL A 570 6.45 3.11 -20.87
C VAL A 570 5.13 3.02 -20.11
N LEU A 571 4.10 3.68 -20.61
CA LEU A 571 2.71 3.52 -20.18
C LEU A 571 1.92 2.81 -21.29
N ILE A 572 1.41 1.60 -21.02
CA ILE A 572 0.55 0.91 -22.00
C ILE A 572 -0.85 1.53 -21.95
N ASN A 573 -1.37 1.90 -23.12
CA ASN A 573 -2.70 2.48 -23.24
C ASN A 573 -3.77 1.38 -23.17
N LEU A 574 -3.97 0.83 -21.97
CA LEU A 574 -4.97 -0.22 -21.71
C LEU A 574 -6.38 0.35 -21.76
N TYR A 575 -7.29 -0.40 -22.38
CA TYR A 575 -8.70 -0.07 -22.56
C TYR A 575 -9.59 -1.02 -21.75
N ASN A 576 -10.53 -0.45 -21.02
CA ASN A 576 -11.58 -1.18 -20.31
C ASN A 576 -12.82 -1.29 -21.19
N ASN A 577 -13.05 -2.47 -21.77
CA ASN A 577 -14.22 -2.73 -22.60
C ASN A 577 -15.45 -3.19 -21.80
N SER A 578 -15.41 -3.24 -20.48
CA SER A 578 -16.60 -3.55 -19.69
C SER A 578 -17.52 -2.32 -19.57
N ASN A 579 -18.69 -2.53 -18.97
CA ASN A 579 -19.63 -1.46 -18.60
C ASN A 579 -19.45 -1.03 -17.13
N SER A 580 -18.33 -1.39 -16.50
CA SER A 580 -18.05 -1.14 -15.09
C SER A 580 -16.62 -0.67 -14.90
N VAL A 581 -16.34 0.01 -13.79
CA VAL A 581 -14.99 0.51 -13.53
C VAL A 581 -14.07 -0.68 -13.23
N MET A 582 -12.96 -0.77 -13.94
CA MET A 582 -11.91 -1.75 -13.69
C MET A 582 -10.88 -1.12 -12.75
N SER A 583 -10.39 -1.85 -11.75
CA SER A 583 -9.65 -1.22 -10.65
C SER A 583 -8.51 -2.05 -10.13
N GLY A 584 -7.49 -1.36 -9.63
CA GLY A 584 -6.20 -1.94 -9.26
C GLY A 584 -5.51 -2.61 -10.44
N VAL A 585 -5.54 -1.99 -11.63
CA VAL A 585 -4.95 -2.57 -12.84
C VAL A 585 -3.43 -2.49 -12.72
N ARG A 586 -2.77 -3.61 -12.96
CA ARG A 586 -1.31 -3.74 -12.90
C ARG A 586 -0.80 -4.32 -14.20
N ILE A 587 0.30 -3.77 -14.70
CA ILE A 587 1.11 -4.27 -15.81
C ILE A 587 2.43 -4.75 -15.26
N LEU A 588 2.89 -5.91 -15.71
CA LEU A 588 4.12 -6.55 -15.30
C LEU A 588 5.00 -6.77 -16.53
N ALA A 589 6.23 -6.25 -16.43
CA ALA A 589 7.31 -6.42 -17.40
C ALA A 589 8.45 -7.31 -16.86
N ASN A 590 8.22 -8.01 -15.74
CA ASN A 590 9.18 -8.97 -15.20
C ASN A 590 9.20 -10.26 -16.01
N ASP A 591 10.35 -10.93 -15.96
CA ASP A 591 10.56 -12.27 -16.50
C ASP A 591 9.50 -13.25 -15.99
N TRP A 592 9.08 -14.14 -16.88
CA TRP A 592 8.05 -15.13 -16.59
C TRP A 592 8.16 -16.33 -17.51
N ASP A 593 7.42 -17.39 -17.21
CA ASP A 593 7.46 -18.65 -17.94
C ASP A 593 6.58 -18.59 -19.20
N HIS A 594 7.22 -18.32 -20.34
CA HIS A 594 6.57 -18.15 -21.64
C HIS A 594 7.41 -18.62 -22.83
N MET A 595 8.53 -19.29 -22.55
CA MET A 595 9.49 -19.77 -23.53
C MET A 595 9.96 -21.17 -23.16
N ASP A 596 10.34 -21.95 -24.17
CA ASP A 596 11.04 -23.22 -23.99
C ASP A 596 12.26 -23.24 -24.90
N SER A 597 13.43 -23.49 -24.32
CA SER A 597 14.70 -23.61 -25.06
C SER A 597 15.00 -22.41 -25.97
N GLY A 598 14.64 -21.19 -25.52
CA GLY A 598 14.85 -19.94 -26.27
C GLY A 598 13.79 -19.65 -27.34
N GLN A 599 12.74 -20.46 -27.46
CA GLN A 599 11.64 -20.27 -28.41
C GLN A 599 10.34 -19.93 -27.70
N ALA A 600 9.53 -19.03 -28.27
CA ALA A 600 8.30 -18.57 -27.66
C ALA A 600 7.18 -19.64 -27.69
N CYS A 601 6.50 -19.83 -26.57
CA CYS A 601 5.34 -20.70 -26.48
C CYS A 601 4.12 -20.05 -27.18
N ASN A 602 3.52 -20.76 -28.14
CA ASN A 602 2.42 -20.25 -28.98
C ASN A 602 1.02 -20.71 -28.54
N ASN A 603 0.96 -21.55 -27.51
CA ASN A 603 -0.26 -22.16 -26.97
C ASN A 603 -0.89 -21.35 -25.82
N LEU A 604 -0.41 -20.12 -25.58
CA LEU A 604 -0.97 -19.18 -24.60
C LEU A 604 -2.12 -18.34 -25.20
N SER A 605 -2.90 -17.65 -24.36
CA SER A 605 -4.14 -16.94 -24.75
C SER A 605 -4.00 -15.89 -25.85
N ASP A 606 -2.81 -15.34 -26.07
CA ASP A 606 -2.55 -14.32 -27.10
C ASP A 606 -2.25 -14.92 -28.48
N ASN A 607 -2.08 -16.25 -28.61
CA ASN A 607 -1.76 -16.95 -29.85
C ASN A 607 -0.51 -16.42 -30.57
N PHE A 608 0.41 -15.81 -29.82
CA PHE A 608 1.64 -15.22 -30.33
C PHE A 608 2.87 -16.04 -29.89
N PRO A 609 3.92 -16.14 -30.71
CA PRO A 609 3.89 -15.98 -32.16
C PRO A 609 3.26 -17.22 -32.82
N SER A 610 2.74 -17.09 -34.05
CA SER A 610 2.28 -18.30 -34.78
C SER A 610 3.45 -19.26 -35.06
N SER A 611 3.15 -20.54 -35.36
CA SER A 611 4.20 -21.50 -35.76
C SER A 611 5.01 -21.03 -36.98
N SER A 612 4.38 -20.37 -37.94
CA SER A 612 5.07 -19.75 -39.09
C SER A 612 5.97 -18.58 -38.71
N GLN A 613 5.76 -17.99 -37.54
CA GLN A 613 6.57 -16.91 -37.00
C GLN A 613 7.58 -17.40 -35.94
N GLY A 614 7.80 -18.72 -35.83
CA GLY A 614 8.79 -19.32 -34.93
C GLY A 614 8.26 -19.84 -33.59
N GLY A 615 6.93 -19.81 -33.36
CA GLY A 615 6.33 -20.27 -32.11
C GLY A 615 6.24 -21.80 -31.98
N ILE A 616 6.38 -22.30 -30.75
CA ILE A 616 6.36 -23.73 -30.40
C ILE A 616 5.25 -24.09 -29.41
N SER A 617 4.85 -25.36 -29.40
CA SER A 617 3.87 -25.93 -28.46
C SER A 617 4.40 -27.26 -27.92
N THR A 618 5.40 -27.19 -27.03
CA THR A 618 5.99 -28.36 -26.36
C THR A 618 5.23 -28.69 -25.06
N ALA A 619 5.61 -29.79 -24.41
CA ALA A 619 5.10 -30.13 -23.08
C ALA A 619 5.52 -29.09 -22.02
N SER A 620 6.73 -28.52 -22.13
CA SER A 620 7.23 -27.47 -21.24
C SER A 620 6.45 -26.17 -21.40
N CYS A 621 5.98 -25.84 -22.62
CA CYS A 621 5.04 -24.73 -22.84
C CYS A 621 3.65 -24.96 -22.19
N SER A 622 3.46 -26.11 -21.54
CA SER A 622 2.26 -26.51 -20.83
C SER A 622 2.59 -26.79 -19.36
N THR A 623 3.67 -26.27 -18.81
CA THR A 623 3.97 -26.33 -17.37
C THR A 623 4.36 -24.94 -16.90
N GLU A 624 4.14 -24.62 -15.62
CA GLU A 624 4.59 -23.36 -15.03
C GLU A 624 5.76 -23.61 -14.09
N ALA A 625 6.83 -22.83 -14.23
CA ALA A 625 8.02 -22.87 -13.40
C ALA A 625 7.67 -22.83 -11.91
N LEU A 626 7.69 -24.01 -11.26
CA LEU A 626 7.20 -24.18 -9.89
C LEU A 626 7.95 -23.30 -8.90
N GLU A 627 9.26 -23.13 -9.13
CA GLU A 627 10.14 -22.32 -8.30
C GLU A 627 10.53 -20.99 -8.94
N ASN A 628 9.79 -20.53 -9.96
CA ASN A 628 10.03 -19.25 -10.66
C ASN A 628 11.47 -19.11 -11.21
N GLY A 629 12.02 -20.21 -11.74
CA GLY A 629 13.40 -20.27 -12.21
C GLY A 629 14.46 -20.28 -11.10
N ALA A 630 14.07 -20.35 -9.83
CA ALA A 630 14.97 -20.61 -8.71
C ALA A 630 15.13 -22.12 -8.45
N GLY A 631 16.28 -22.54 -7.90
CA GLY A 631 16.50 -23.93 -7.50
C GLY A 631 17.06 -24.82 -8.61
N THR A 632 16.75 -26.12 -8.55
CA THR A 632 17.25 -27.17 -9.46
C THR A 632 16.22 -27.63 -10.50
N ASP A 633 15.10 -26.92 -10.60
CA ASP A 633 14.03 -27.22 -11.56
C ASP A 633 14.53 -26.99 -13.00
N PRO A 634 14.27 -27.89 -13.97
CA PRO A 634 14.56 -27.63 -15.39
C PRO A 634 13.81 -26.42 -15.98
N GLU A 635 12.76 -25.94 -15.33
CA GLU A 635 11.92 -24.83 -15.82
C GLU A 635 12.50 -23.46 -15.44
N SER A 636 12.67 -22.56 -16.42
CA SER A 636 13.22 -21.22 -16.23
C SER A 636 12.21 -20.14 -16.59
N VAL A 637 12.29 -18.98 -15.93
CA VAL A 637 11.63 -17.76 -16.41
C VAL A 637 12.52 -17.07 -17.45
N ASP A 638 11.89 -16.38 -18.39
CA ASP A 638 12.56 -15.72 -19.50
C ASP A 638 12.13 -14.25 -19.65
N PRO A 639 13.02 -13.38 -20.18
CA PRO A 639 12.72 -11.98 -20.42
C PRO A 639 11.50 -11.78 -21.33
N VAL A 640 10.80 -10.66 -21.12
CA VAL A 640 9.53 -10.39 -21.81
C VAL A 640 9.66 -10.08 -23.29
N CYS A 641 10.84 -9.66 -23.78
CA CYS A 641 11.00 -9.11 -25.13
C CYS A 641 11.60 -10.09 -26.15
N PHE A 642 10.96 -10.15 -27.32
CA PHE A 642 11.35 -10.92 -28.49
C PHE A 642 11.76 -10.01 -29.64
N PHE A 643 12.66 -10.50 -30.49
CA PHE A 643 13.22 -9.74 -31.60
C PHE A 643 12.79 -10.35 -32.92
N GLN A 644 12.39 -9.51 -33.86
CA GLN A 644 12.12 -9.95 -35.22
C GLN A 644 13.45 -10.15 -35.96
N ASP A 645 13.73 -11.39 -36.39
CA ASP A 645 14.86 -11.70 -37.25
C ASP A 645 14.40 -12.19 -38.63
N SER A 646 14.97 -11.59 -39.68
CA SER A 646 14.68 -11.91 -41.09
C SER A 646 15.87 -12.57 -41.80
N SER A 647 16.92 -12.94 -41.05
CA SER A 647 18.15 -13.53 -41.59
C SER A 647 17.94 -14.87 -42.34
N SER A 648 16.84 -15.58 -42.08
CA SER A 648 16.50 -16.89 -42.65
C SER A 648 15.53 -16.86 -43.84
N GLY A 649 15.19 -15.68 -44.38
CA GLY A 649 14.29 -15.51 -45.53
C GLY A 649 12.80 -15.36 -45.18
N SER A 650 12.43 -15.57 -43.91
CA SER A 650 11.11 -15.24 -43.34
C SER A 650 11.29 -14.55 -41.99
N ALA A 651 10.48 -13.53 -41.70
CA ALA A 651 10.54 -12.83 -40.41
C ALA A 651 9.97 -13.72 -39.29
N ILE A 652 10.83 -14.14 -38.37
CA ILE A 652 10.49 -14.94 -37.19
C ILE A 652 10.81 -14.18 -35.90
N TRP A 653 10.15 -14.52 -34.81
CA TRP A 653 10.43 -13.99 -33.48
C TRP A 653 11.39 -14.91 -32.73
N VAL A 654 12.47 -14.33 -32.22
CA VAL A 654 13.54 -15.07 -31.55
C VAL A 654 13.90 -14.44 -30.20
N SER A 655 14.54 -15.20 -29.32
CA SER A 655 15.09 -14.71 -28.06
C SER A 655 16.19 -13.66 -28.26
N GLN A 656 16.51 -12.91 -27.20
CA GLN A 656 17.62 -11.95 -27.22
C GLN A 656 18.93 -12.64 -27.60
N GLU A 657 19.24 -13.79 -26.99
CA GLU A 657 20.45 -14.57 -27.28
C GLU A 657 20.54 -15.01 -28.74
N THR A 658 19.43 -15.50 -29.31
CA THR A 658 19.39 -15.91 -30.71
C THR A 658 19.62 -14.72 -31.65
N PHE A 659 19.00 -13.57 -31.33
CA PHE A 659 19.17 -12.35 -32.11
C PHE A 659 20.60 -11.81 -32.02
N MET A 660 21.21 -11.80 -30.83
CA MET A 660 22.61 -11.41 -30.66
C MET A 660 23.53 -12.25 -31.55
N ALA A 661 23.34 -13.58 -31.54
CA ALA A 661 24.14 -14.48 -32.35
C ALA A 661 23.98 -14.19 -33.85
N SER A 662 22.76 -13.83 -34.31
CA SER A 662 22.51 -13.51 -35.72
C SER A 662 23.02 -12.14 -36.15
N LYS A 663 23.24 -11.21 -35.21
CA LYS A 663 23.82 -9.88 -35.46
C LYS A 663 25.28 -9.74 -35.04
N ALA A 664 25.90 -10.80 -34.52
CA ALA A 664 27.26 -10.80 -34.00
C ALA A 664 27.48 -9.72 -32.90
N ILE A 665 26.54 -9.61 -31.97
CA ILE A 665 26.65 -8.74 -30.79
C ILE A 665 27.41 -9.49 -29.70
N GLU A 666 28.46 -8.88 -29.15
CA GLU A 666 29.36 -9.52 -28.18
C GLU A 666 28.78 -9.50 -26.76
N GLU A 667 29.12 -10.50 -25.94
CA GLU A 667 28.64 -10.58 -24.54
C GLU A 667 29.07 -9.38 -23.68
N SER A 668 30.17 -8.71 -24.05
CA SER A 668 30.63 -7.48 -23.38
C SER A 668 29.71 -6.28 -23.57
N GLU A 669 28.79 -6.35 -24.53
CA GLU A 669 27.83 -5.29 -24.84
C GLU A 669 26.49 -5.48 -24.12
N CYS A 670 26.34 -6.56 -23.36
CA CYS A 670 25.07 -6.89 -22.70
C CYS A 670 24.75 -5.95 -21.53
N LEU A 671 23.47 -5.54 -21.46
CA LEU A 671 22.95 -4.73 -20.37
C LEU A 671 23.15 -5.42 -19.00
N GLY A 672 22.87 -6.73 -18.93
CA GLY A 672 23.09 -7.56 -17.74
C GLY A 672 24.55 -7.89 -17.41
N GLY A 673 25.51 -7.42 -18.21
CA GLY A 673 26.94 -7.71 -18.08
C GLY A 673 27.38 -9.00 -18.76
N ILE A 674 28.70 -9.26 -18.73
CA ILE A 674 29.33 -10.42 -19.38
C ILE A 674 28.71 -11.72 -18.83
N GLY A 675 28.24 -12.58 -19.73
CA GLY A 675 27.65 -13.88 -19.39
C GLY A 675 26.14 -13.89 -19.16
N ASN A 676 25.46 -12.72 -19.12
CA ASN A 676 23.99 -12.68 -19.09
C ASN A 676 23.42 -12.34 -20.47
N LYS A 677 23.21 -13.40 -21.28
CA LYS A 677 22.65 -13.30 -22.64
C LYS A 677 21.15 -13.10 -22.68
N LYS A 678 20.44 -13.44 -21.59
CA LYS A 678 19.00 -13.28 -21.50
C LYS A 678 18.64 -11.80 -21.39
N ASP A 679 19.32 -11.05 -20.52
CA ASP A 679 19.09 -9.60 -20.32
C ASP A 679 20.08 -8.74 -21.13
N CYS A 680 20.36 -9.10 -22.38
CA CYS A 680 21.43 -8.44 -23.12
C CYS A 680 21.00 -7.15 -23.81
N LEU A 681 19.87 -7.17 -24.51
CA LEU A 681 19.48 -6.12 -25.47
C LEU A 681 18.37 -5.23 -24.92
N VAL A 682 17.34 -5.82 -24.30
CA VAL A 682 16.30 -5.09 -23.58
C VAL A 682 16.14 -5.71 -22.20
N ARG A 683 16.15 -4.86 -21.16
CA ARG A 683 15.98 -5.30 -19.76
C ARG A 683 14.97 -4.40 -19.06
N SER A 684 14.05 -4.97 -18.30
CA SER A 684 13.24 -4.19 -17.36
C SER A 684 13.98 -4.11 -16.02
N PRO A 685 14.35 -2.91 -15.50
CA PRO A 685 15.00 -2.80 -14.21
C PRO A 685 14.11 -3.39 -13.11
N LYS A 686 14.68 -4.27 -12.27
CA LYS A 686 13.97 -4.86 -11.13
C LYS A 686 13.45 -3.76 -10.20
N GLY A 687 12.18 -3.84 -9.82
CA GLY A 687 11.46 -2.85 -9.00
C GLY A 687 11.03 -1.59 -9.75
N ALA A 688 11.29 -1.54 -11.06
CA ALA A 688 10.72 -0.58 -12.02
C ALA A 688 10.01 -1.33 -13.16
N ASP A 689 9.73 -2.62 -12.96
CA ASP A 689 9.17 -3.57 -13.90
C ASP A 689 7.63 -3.71 -13.78
N VAL A 690 6.99 -2.73 -13.14
CA VAL A 690 5.55 -2.73 -12.87
C VAL A 690 4.97 -1.34 -13.11
N GLY A 691 3.86 -1.29 -13.85
CA GLY A 691 2.98 -0.12 -13.94
C GLY A 691 1.67 -0.36 -13.20
N TRP A 692 1.17 0.65 -12.49
CA TRP A 692 -0.05 0.62 -11.70
C TRP A 692 -1.04 1.70 -12.13
N TYR A 693 -2.30 1.31 -12.32
CA TYR A 693 -3.42 2.21 -12.55
C TYR A 693 -4.48 1.98 -11.47
N SER A 694 -4.81 3.02 -10.71
CA SER A 694 -5.87 2.95 -9.69
C SER A 694 -7.18 2.43 -10.26
N LYS A 695 -7.65 3.03 -11.35
CA LYS A 695 -8.84 2.60 -12.07
C LYS A 695 -8.82 2.97 -13.54
N ILE A 696 -9.66 2.29 -14.31
CA ILE A 696 -10.01 2.63 -15.69
C ILE A 696 -11.53 2.64 -15.77
N ASP A 697 -12.10 3.79 -16.09
CA ASP A 697 -13.55 3.96 -16.22
C ASP A 697 -14.11 3.11 -17.39
N PRO A 698 -15.42 2.78 -17.39
CA PRO A 698 -16.04 1.99 -18.45
C PRO A 698 -15.82 2.62 -19.83
N LYS A 699 -15.46 1.79 -20.82
CA LYS A 699 -15.29 2.20 -22.22
C LYS A 699 -14.23 3.28 -22.43
N LYS A 700 -13.24 3.34 -21.56
CA LYS A 700 -12.14 4.31 -21.60
C LYS A 700 -10.78 3.63 -21.42
N THR A 701 -9.73 4.38 -21.71
CA THR A 701 -8.37 4.10 -21.23
C THR A 701 -8.07 4.81 -19.92
N TRP A 702 -6.95 4.48 -19.29
CA TRP A 702 -6.50 5.22 -18.10
C TRP A 702 -6.32 6.72 -18.39
N ALA A 703 -5.69 7.06 -19.53
CA ALA A 703 -5.48 8.44 -19.95
C ALA A 703 -6.79 9.20 -20.24
N GLU A 704 -7.87 8.53 -20.62
CA GLU A 704 -9.20 9.14 -20.77
C GLU A 704 -9.97 9.22 -19.44
N THR A 705 -9.53 8.46 -18.43
CA THR A 705 -10.15 8.41 -17.09
C THR A 705 -9.69 9.57 -16.22
N PHE A 706 -8.40 9.91 -16.27
CA PHE A 706 -7.77 10.94 -15.43
C PHE A 706 -7.47 12.25 -16.15
N GLN A 707 -8.08 12.44 -17.32
CA GLN A 707 -7.98 13.66 -18.08
C GLN A 707 -8.65 14.81 -17.33
N ASP A 708 -7.96 15.94 -17.18
CA ASP A 708 -8.52 17.15 -16.57
C ASP A 708 -9.52 17.86 -17.50
N ALA A 709 -10.15 18.92 -16.99
CA ALA A 709 -11.14 19.70 -17.75
C ALA A 709 -10.57 20.37 -19.02
N ASP A 710 -9.25 20.57 -19.08
CA ASP A 710 -8.54 21.16 -20.20
C ASP A 710 -8.02 20.11 -21.19
N GLY A 711 -8.23 18.82 -20.90
CA GLY A 711 -7.79 17.73 -21.75
C GLY A 711 -6.39 17.19 -21.44
N ASN A 712 -5.75 17.60 -20.34
CA ASN A 712 -4.40 17.16 -19.99
C ASN A 712 -4.41 15.98 -19.03
N ASN A 713 -3.32 15.21 -19.06
CA ASN A 713 -3.07 14.11 -18.12
C ASN A 713 -1.85 14.41 -17.25
N GLN A 714 -1.92 14.03 -15.98
CA GLN A 714 -0.77 14.01 -15.09
C GLN A 714 -0.28 12.57 -14.92
N PHE A 715 0.80 12.22 -15.61
CA PHE A 715 1.42 10.91 -15.49
C PHE A 715 2.29 10.84 -14.23
N LYS A 716 2.09 9.79 -13.43
CA LYS A 716 2.94 9.49 -12.28
C LYS A 716 3.93 8.38 -12.63
N ALA A 717 5.09 8.40 -11.98
CA ALA A 717 6.08 7.32 -12.11
C ALA A 717 5.52 5.94 -11.74
N SER A 718 4.48 5.85 -10.90
CA SER A 718 3.76 4.59 -10.63
C SER A 718 3.01 4.05 -11.82
N ASN A 719 2.63 4.87 -12.79
CA ASN A 719 1.82 4.46 -13.94
C ASN A 719 2.67 3.88 -15.09
N ILE A 720 4.00 3.85 -14.95
CA ILE A 720 4.92 3.40 -15.98
C ILE A 720 5.82 2.29 -15.45
N PHE A 721 6.21 1.38 -16.34
CA PHE A 721 7.38 0.53 -16.13
C PHE A 721 8.53 1.05 -16.99
N PHE A 722 9.75 0.63 -16.68
CA PHE A 722 10.96 1.09 -17.35
C PHE A 722 11.59 -0.02 -18.18
N LEU A 723 12.20 0.35 -19.30
CA LEU A 723 13.05 -0.51 -20.12
C LEU A 723 14.41 0.14 -20.34
N GLU A 724 15.46 -0.64 -20.15
CA GLU A 724 16.82 -0.35 -20.59
C GLU A 724 16.98 -0.87 -22.02
N ILE A 725 17.43 -0.02 -22.93
CA ILE A 725 17.62 -0.36 -24.34
C ILE A 725 19.12 -0.34 -24.65
N SER A 726 19.67 -1.46 -25.12
CA SER A 726 21.10 -1.54 -25.42
C SER A 726 21.49 -0.62 -26.57
N PRO A 727 22.62 0.12 -26.47
CA PRO A 727 23.19 0.86 -27.59
C PRO A 727 23.54 -0.03 -28.79
N SER A 728 23.72 -1.34 -28.57
CA SER A 728 24.11 -2.29 -29.61
C SER A 728 22.92 -2.83 -30.41
N ILE A 729 21.68 -2.42 -30.10
CA ILE A 729 20.52 -2.73 -30.93
C ILE A 729 20.60 -1.89 -32.22
N PRO A 730 20.61 -2.52 -33.41
CA PRO A 730 20.59 -1.77 -34.67
C PRO A 730 19.26 -0.98 -34.82
N PRO A 731 19.31 0.29 -35.25
CA PRO A 731 18.10 1.04 -35.60
C PRO A 731 17.27 0.33 -36.68
N GLY A 732 15.94 0.39 -36.56
CA GLY A 732 14.99 -0.36 -37.37
C GLY A 732 14.64 -1.76 -36.84
N THR A 733 15.28 -2.20 -35.75
CA THR A 733 14.94 -3.49 -35.11
C THR A 733 13.54 -3.44 -34.52
N THR A 734 12.70 -4.41 -34.90
CA THR A 734 11.35 -4.55 -34.35
C THR A 734 11.37 -5.51 -33.18
N ILE A 735 10.79 -5.07 -32.06
CA ILE A 735 10.76 -5.77 -30.79
C ILE A 735 9.30 -5.95 -30.36
N ASN A 736 8.95 -7.11 -29.84
CA ASN A 736 7.67 -7.36 -29.21
C ASN A 736 7.89 -7.83 -27.77
N CYS A 737 7.46 -7.03 -26.80
CA CYS A 737 7.48 -7.41 -25.40
C CYS A 737 6.12 -7.98 -25.00
N ARG A 738 6.14 -9.24 -24.54
CA ARG A 738 4.99 -10.02 -24.11
C ARG A 738 4.80 -9.83 -22.60
N LEU A 739 4.04 -8.79 -22.26
CA LEU A 739 3.77 -8.34 -20.90
C LEU A 739 2.58 -9.08 -20.30
N ARG A 740 2.41 -8.97 -18.99
CA ARG A 740 1.27 -9.53 -18.25
C ARG A 740 0.48 -8.41 -17.59
N ALA A 741 -0.84 -8.51 -17.56
CA ALA A 741 -1.71 -7.57 -16.88
C ALA A 741 -2.75 -8.27 -16.00
N THR A 742 -3.13 -7.65 -14.89
CA THR A 742 -4.20 -8.13 -13.99
C THR A 742 -4.88 -6.95 -13.32
N PHE A 743 -5.99 -7.19 -12.62
CA PHE A 743 -6.72 -6.16 -11.89
C PHE A 743 -7.49 -6.75 -10.70
N THR A 744 -7.72 -5.93 -9.67
CA THR A 744 -8.20 -6.37 -8.35
C THR A 744 -9.64 -6.86 -8.36
N ASN A 745 -10.54 -6.24 -9.14
CA ASN A 745 -11.93 -6.70 -9.29
C ASN A 745 -12.13 -7.68 -10.45
N CYS A 746 -11.10 -8.49 -10.74
CA CYS A 746 -11.18 -9.51 -11.78
C CYS A 746 -11.92 -10.77 -11.29
N GLU A 747 -12.88 -11.23 -12.09
CA GLU A 747 -13.76 -12.33 -11.73
C GLU A 747 -13.09 -13.71 -11.85
N ASP A 748 -12.16 -13.83 -12.80
CA ASP A 748 -11.52 -15.06 -13.27
C ASP A 748 -9.98 -14.96 -13.30
N CYS A 749 -9.39 -13.96 -12.63
CA CYS A 749 -7.94 -13.84 -12.42
C CYS A 749 -7.48 -14.41 -11.07
N HIS A 750 -8.34 -15.06 -10.30
CA HIS A 750 -7.94 -15.47 -8.94
C HIS A 750 -8.28 -16.90 -8.63
N ASN A 751 -9.24 -17.50 -9.35
CA ASN A 751 -9.70 -18.84 -9.09
C ASN A 751 -9.49 -19.75 -10.28
N ILE A 752 -9.11 -21.00 -9.99
CA ILE A 752 -9.00 -22.07 -10.98
C ILE A 752 -10.39 -22.32 -11.56
N THR A 753 -10.52 -22.32 -12.88
CA THR A 753 -11.77 -22.70 -13.56
C THR A 753 -11.52 -23.76 -14.63
N SER A 754 -12.43 -24.73 -14.75
CA SER A 754 -12.37 -25.79 -15.76
C SER A 754 -12.88 -25.36 -17.15
N THR A 755 -13.40 -24.14 -17.30
CA THR A 755 -14.19 -23.73 -18.48
C THR A 755 -13.80 -22.38 -19.09
N ALA A 756 -12.89 -21.59 -18.50
CA ALA A 756 -12.76 -20.19 -18.90
C ALA A 756 -11.39 -19.53 -18.62
N THR A 757 -10.27 -20.13 -19.05
CA THR A 757 -9.00 -19.37 -19.11
C THR A 757 -8.73 -18.73 -20.47
N GLY A 758 -9.47 -19.08 -21.53
CA GLY A 758 -9.12 -18.67 -22.89
C GLY A 758 -7.77 -19.26 -23.38
N ASN A 759 -7.11 -20.03 -22.52
CA ASN A 759 -5.94 -20.83 -22.80
C ASN A 759 -6.43 -22.22 -23.24
N THR A 760 -5.95 -22.74 -24.37
CA THR A 760 -6.16 -24.15 -24.79
C THR A 760 -5.33 -25.16 -23.99
N TYR A 761 -4.67 -24.69 -22.93
CA TYR A 761 -3.87 -25.49 -22.06
C TYR A 761 -4.73 -26.04 -20.91
N THR A 762 -4.73 -27.37 -20.74
CA THR A 762 -5.32 -28.06 -19.58
C THR A 762 -4.67 -27.50 -18.33
N PRO A 763 -5.40 -26.86 -17.39
CA PRO A 763 -4.79 -26.33 -16.17
C PRO A 763 -3.97 -27.44 -15.51
N ASN A 764 -2.65 -27.29 -15.39
CA ASN A 764 -1.89 -28.28 -14.65
C ASN A 764 -2.31 -28.17 -13.19
N VAL A 765 -3.11 -29.13 -12.77
CA VAL A 765 -3.31 -29.47 -11.38
C VAL A 765 -2.06 -30.25 -10.99
N HIS A 766 -0.96 -29.54 -10.69
CA HIS A 766 0.33 -30.18 -10.36
C HIS A 766 0.25 -30.94 -9.04
N THR A 767 -0.76 -30.65 -8.22
CA THR A 767 -0.94 -31.26 -6.91
C THR A 767 -2.37 -31.77 -6.73
N PRO A 768 -2.60 -32.84 -5.97
CA PRO A 768 -3.95 -33.28 -5.60
C PRO A 768 -4.73 -32.25 -4.75
N PHE A 769 -4.14 -31.08 -4.48
CA PHE A 769 -4.64 -30.05 -3.58
C PHE A 769 -5.36 -28.91 -4.30
N GLU A 770 -5.33 -28.86 -5.63
CA GLU A 770 -6.02 -27.83 -6.42
C GLU A 770 -7.37 -28.36 -6.94
N GLN A 771 -8.42 -27.58 -6.70
CA GLN A 771 -9.79 -27.94 -7.07
C GLN A 771 -10.42 -26.80 -7.87
N ASN A 772 -11.41 -27.12 -8.71
CA ASN A 772 -12.17 -26.11 -9.44
C ASN A 772 -12.85 -25.13 -8.45
N GLY A 773 -12.60 -23.83 -8.61
CA GLY A 773 -13.06 -22.77 -7.71
C GLY A 773 -12.11 -22.46 -6.54
N ASP A 774 -10.98 -23.14 -6.44
CA ASP A 774 -9.89 -22.79 -5.50
C ASP A 774 -9.15 -21.53 -5.97
N GLU A 775 -8.42 -20.85 -5.09
CA GLU A 775 -7.50 -19.78 -5.50
C GLU A 775 -6.31 -20.35 -6.28
N TYR A 776 -5.80 -19.59 -7.25
CA TYR A 776 -4.52 -19.90 -7.88
C TYR A 776 -3.41 -19.93 -6.83
N LYS A 777 -2.68 -21.05 -6.82
CA LYS A 777 -1.48 -21.25 -6.01
C LYS A 777 -0.37 -20.33 -6.48
N ASP A 778 0.56 -20.04 -5.58
CA ASP A 778 1.51 -18.94 -5.83
C ASP A 778 2.38 -19.20 -7.05
N TYR A 779 2.83 -20.44 -7.27
CA TYR A 779 3.66 -20.80 -8.42
C TYR A 779 2.97 -20.50 -9.76
N LYS A 780 1.64 -20.53 -9.85
CA LYS A 780 0.92 -20.20 -11.09
C LYS A 780 1.26 -18.81 -11.59
N TYR A 781 1.50 -17.87 -10.67
CA TYR A 781 1.85 -16.49 -10.99
C TYR A 781 3.24 -16.33 -11.65
N SER A 782 4.04 -17.41 -11.79
CA SER A 782 5.24 -17.42 -12.64
C SER A 782 4.90 -17.50 -14.13
N GLY A 783 3.71 -17.99 -14.50
CA GLY A 783 3.29 -18.22 -15.88
C GLY A 783 2.26 -17.21 -16.41
N ALA A 784 1.47 -17.69 -17.38
CA ALA A 784 0.44 -16.91 -18.06
C ALA A 784 -0.79 -16.63 -17.18
N ASP A 785 -1.25 -17.62 -16.41
CA ASP A 785 -2.35 -17.43 -15.48
C ASP A 785 -1.81 -16.89 -14.15
N PRO A 786 -2.52 -15.95 -13.49
CA PRO A 786 -3.86 -15.50 -13.82
C PRO A 786 -3.97 -14.32 -14.79
N TYR A 787 -2.89 -13.94 -15.46
CA TYR A 787 -2.79 -12.67 -16.17
C TYR A 787 -3.51 -12.68 -17.53
N GLN A 788 -3.83 -11.48 -18.00
CA GLN A 788 -4.09 -11.18 -19.39
C GLN A 788 -2.74 -10.90 -20.07
N ILE A 789 -2.43 -11.59 -21.16
CA ILE A 789 -1.19 -11.33 -21.90
C ILE A 789 -1.39 -10.11 -22.80
N ILE A 790 -0.41 -9.20 -22.77
CA ILE A 790 -0.39 -7.93 -23.52
C ILE A 790 0.86 -7.90 -24.39
N ASN A 791 0.68 -7.88 -25.70
CA ASN A 791 1.78 -7.70 -26.65
C ASN A 791 2.03 -6.21 -26.92
N TYR A 792 3.21 -5.73 -26.54
CA TYR A 792 3.68 -4.38 -26.81
C TYR A 792 4.79 -4.43 -27.86
N GLN A 793 4.45 -4.07 -29.10
CA GLN A 793 5.39 -4.01 -30.21
C GLN A 793 5.86 -2.56 -30.44
N PHE A 794 7.17 -2.39 -30.59
CA PHE A 794 7.79 -1.14 -31.00
C PHE A 794 8.98 -1.38 -31.92
N THR A 795 9.41 -0.33 -32.61
CA THR A 795 10.63 -0.34 -33.41
C THR A 795 11.62 0.59 -32.75
N VAL A 796 12.84 0.10 -32.54
CA VAL A 796 13.94 0.94 -32.07
C VAL A 796 14.35 1.82 -33.23
N ILE A 797 14.38 3.14 -33.01
CA ILE A 797 14.66 4.13 -34.04
C ILE A 797 15.81 5.04 -33.63
N ASP A 798 16.41 5.66 -34.65
CA ASP A 798 17.60 6.53 -34.60
C ASP A 798 18.92 5.79 -34.41
#